data_AF-A0A2D6QF41-F1
#
_entry.id   AF-A0A2D6QF41-F1
#
_cell.length_a   1.000
_cell.length_b   1.000
_cell.length_c   1.000
_cell.angle_alpha   90.00
_cell.angle_beta   90.00
_cell.angle_gamma   90.00
#
_symmetry.space_group_name_H-M   'P 1'
#
loop_
_entity.id
_entity.type
_entity.pdbx_description
1 polymer ?
#
loop_
_entity_poly.entity_id
_entity_poly.type
_entity_poly.pdbx_seq_one_letter_code
_entity_poly.pdbx_strand_id
1 'polypeptide(L)'
;MEIPRPGCHSPLSVANSRKKSSQVHPGQGPEQRGIPLQGQVDLVTYHDEESLYTVLKLVLESGYDAPKDPDLFPSGRVTVVGRWANPMEGARVRVLGQWGRHASHGNQFEFEVLQTLVPVDAPGLKRYLASKAFPGVGKALAERIVSHLGTDTLQRIAEEENCLVGIKGLKPGVAATLREAVIAQTALHETLSFLHGVGLGPLQAQATLTRLGPGCETHVREDPYCLMGVPGLGFVLADRVARELGLEDDDPRRLRAALVHALERASDDGHTFLVQVELLETARDLLRVSTPNGPFEDALDTLCREGLLVVDERVFSQVEGFVPVYLPHLHTSELGAARNIRRLMAEGPSSALADTEALEAAESDGHLELHTGQREAVLTLLSQPVALLTGGPGVGKTTIIRFVANLAEGSGAKILLASPTGRAAKRLSEATGRPASTIHRLLGFDSTDGGFEHGVNKPLKADLVIVDEISMLDVVLAHHLFKALDSKTRLVLVGDPNQLPSVGPGNVLGDLLDSGSVPTARLTQIYRQAAKSQIVQNAHRILGGDMPATDGDPAEGADFFFFPSEEAAATADLLMDVVTRRLEDRFGIDWVQDVQVIAPMYRGECGVDALNDRLREAQGVGGREVVRGEQRWRTGDRVIHTRNDYEKEVFNGDMGVIHTVTGDGIVTVRYPEQDVVYSGGELSQLRPAFAITVHRSQGGEFPVVVLPLVRQHAMMLQRNLLYTAVTRAQRMVVLVGSRHALAMAVENVRQVDRSSALSERLAADSDG
;
A
#
# COMPACT_ATOMS: atom_id res chain seq x y z
N MET A 1 9.45 -0.41 -64.15
CA MET A 1 8.53 -1.09 -65.11
C MET A 1 7.14 -1.03 -64.52
N GLU A 2 6.21 -0.68 -65.38
CA GLU A 2 4.83 -0.29 -65.13
C GLU A 2 3.86 -1.51 -65.14
N ILE A 3 2.63 -1.32 -64.64
CA ILE A 3 1.34 -1.99 -65.02
C ILE A 3 1.05 -3.38 -64.34
N PRO A 4 -0.22 -3.82 -64.10
CA PRO A 4 -1.57 -3.23 -64.34
C PRO A 4 -2.55 -3.15 -63.12
N ARG A 5 -3.71 -2.50 -63.32
CA ARG A 5 -5.03 -2.89 -62.75
C ARG A 5 -5.80 -3.72 -63.79
N PRO A 6 -6.57 -4.77 -63.42
CA PRO A 6 -8.03 -4.65 -63.19
C PRO A 6 -8.49 -5.51 -61.97
N GLY A 7 -9.77 -5.72 -61.62
CA GLY A 7 -11.08 -5.31 -62.16
C GLY A 7 -12.25 -5.80 -61.25
N CYS A 8 -13.51 -5.66 -61.68
CA CYS A 8 -14.69 -6.17 -60.95
C CYS A 8 -15.32 -7.40 -61.61
N HIS A 9 -15.80 -8.37 -60.81
CA HIS A 9 -17.02 -9.16 -61.09
C HIS A 9 -17.55 -9.82 -59.80
N SER A 10 -18.88 -9.84 -59.63
CA SER A 10 -19.63 -10.69 -58.70
C SER A 10 -20.46 -11.72 -59.52
N PRO A 11 -20.83 -12.89 -58.96
CA PRO A 11 -22.10 -12.98 -58.21
C PRO A 11 -22.20 -14.05 -57.07
N LEU A 12 -23.00 -13.71 -56.05
CA LEU A 12 -23.96 -14.50 -55.23
C LEU A 12 -23.77 -16.01 -54.83
N SER A 13 -24.26 -16.28 -53.61
CA SER A 13 -24.60 -17.58 -52.96
C SER A 13 -23.44 -18.32 -52.24
N VAL A 14 -23.59 -19.03 -51.10
CA VAL A 14 -24.78 -19.63 -50.41
C VAL A 14 -24.74 -19.48 -48.86
N ALA A 15 -25.93 -19.30 -48.28
CA ALA A 15 -26.44 -19.56 -46.90
C ALA A 15 -25.56 -19.62 -45.62
N ASN A 16 -26.00 -18.79 -44.66
CA ASN A 16 -25.82 -18.87 -43.19
C ASN A 16 -26.03 -20.26 -42.54
N SER A 17 -25.28 -20.51 -41.45
CA SER A 17 -25.83 -21.15 -40.24
C SER A 17 -25.28 -20.51 -38.95
N ARG A 18 -26.15 -20.31 -37.96
CA ARG A 18 -25.98 -19.41 -36.80
C ARG A 18 -25.04 -19.95 -35.71
N LYS A 19 -24.27 -19.06 -35.08
CA LYS A 19 -24.15 -18.98 -33.60
C LYS A 19 -23.89 -17.52 -33.17
N LYS A 20 -24.35 -17.17 -31.96
CA LYS A 20 -24.57 -15.77 -31.52
C LYS A 20 -23.28 -15.12 -31.02
N SER A 21 -22.85 -14.04 -31.66
CA SER A 21 -22.02 -12.99 -31.06
C SER A 21 -22.91 -11.85 -30.56
N SER A 22 -22.53 -11.22 -29.46
CA SER A 22 -23.19 -10.03 -28.90
C SER A 22 -23.10 -8.87 -29.91
N GLN A 23 -24.25 -8.35 -30.33
CA GLN A 23 -24.30 -7.20 -31.22
C GLN A 23 -23.90 -5.93 -30.46
N VAL A 24 -22.80 -5.33 -30.90
CA VAL A 24 -22.59 -3.89 -30.71
C VAL A 24 -23.70 -3.17 -31.47
N HIS A 25 -24.54 -2.41 -30.76
CA HIS A 25 -25.57 -1.58 -31.40
C HIS A 25 -24.93 -0.36 -32.08
N PRO A 26 -25.10 -0.16 -33.40
CA PRO A 26 -24.66 1.06 -34.07
C PRO A 26 -25.73 2.15 -33.90
N GLY A 27 -25.50 3.12 -33.01
CA GLY A 27 -26.51 4.17 -32.79
C GLY A 27 -26.34 5.08 -31.57
N GLN A 28 -25.12 5.50 -31.22
CA GLN A 28 -24.91 6.64 -30.31
C GLN A 28 -23.83 7.56 -30.88
N GLY A 29 -24.19 8.82 -31.12
CA GLY A 29 -23.26 9.85 -31.61
C GLY A 29 -22.46 10.49 -30.45
N PRO A 30 -21.38 11.22 -30.77
CA PRO A 30 -20.48 11.79 -29.77
C PRO A 30 -20.99 13.14 -29.20
N GLU A 31 -22.23 13.20 -28.72
CA GLU A 31 -22.83 14.38 -28.08
C GLU A 31 -23.73 13.97 -26.91
N GLN A 32 -23.20 13.96 -25.67
CA GLN A 32 -23.96 14.11 -24.40
C GLN A 32 -23.12 14.02 -23.09
N ARG A 33 -21.80 14.26 -23.13
CA ARG A 33 -21.02 14.46 -21.88
C ARG A 33 -21.21 15.88 -21.36
N GLY A 34 -21.52 16.01 -20.06
CA GLY A 34 -21.57 17.31 -19.37
C GLY A 34 -22.89 18.06 -19.47
N ILE A 35 -24.04 17.37 -19.52
CA ILE A 35 -25.35 18.04 -19.41
C ILE A 35 -25.49 18.59 -17.99
N PRO A 36 -25.73 19.90 -17.78
CA PRO A 36 -26.15 20.40 -16.48
C PRO A 36 -27.63 20.10 -16.26
N LEU A 37 -27.98 19.49 -15.14
CA LEU A 37 -29.35 19.53 -14.60
C LEU A 37 -29.37 20.48 -13.40
N GLN A 38 -30.47 21.21 -13.23
CA GLN A 38 -30.67 22.07 -12.07
C GLN A 38 -32.07 21.83 -11.51
N GLY A 39 -32.18 21.78 -10.19
CA GLY A 39 -33.46 21.51 -9.54
C GLY A 39 -33.39 21.54 -8.02
N GLN A 40 -34.52 21.26 -7.40
CA GLN A 40 -34.64 21.13 -5.95
C GLN A 40 -34.64 19.65 -5.55
N VAL A 41 -33.86 19.31 -4.52
CA VAL A 41 -33.87 17.98 -3.89
C VAL A 41 -35.19 17.81 -3.16
N ASP A 42 -36.01 16.86 -3.61
CA ASP A 42 -37.32 16.57 -3.02
C ASP A 42 -37.25 15.45 -1.96
N LEU A 43 -36.36 14.47 -2.14
CA LEU A 43 -36.17 13.34 -1.24
C LEU A 43 -34.73 12.83 -1.34
N VAL A 44 -34.08 12.57 -0.19
CA VAL A 44 -32.85 11.77 -0.15
C VAL A 44 -33.25 10.32 0.13
N THR A 45 -33.06 9.45 -0.85
CA THR A 45 -33.52 8.05 -0.81
C THR A 45 -32.52 7.14 -0.11
N TYR A 46 -31.22 7.42 -0.26
CA TYR A 46 -30.11 6.72 0.38
C TYR A 46 -28.91 7.65 0.47
N HIS A 47 -28.13 7.54 1.55
CA HIS A 47 -26.82 8.15 1.70
C HIS A 47 -25.94 7.20 2.50
N ASP A 48 -24.68 7.07 2.09
CA ASP A 48 -23.64 6.31 2.76
C ASP A 48 -22.56 7.28 3.26
N GLU A 49 -22.36 7.34 4.58
CA GLU A 49 -21.50 8.35 5.22
C GLU A 49 -19.99 8.14 4.94
N GLU A 50 -19.58 6.93 4.54
CA GLU A 50 -18.17 6.59 4.26
C GLU A 50 -17.79 6.87 2.81
N SER A 51 -18.60 6.40 1.84
CA SER A 51 -18.36 6.61 0.40
C SER A 51 -18.94 7.91 -0.16
N LEU A 52 -19.74 8.63 0.65
CA LEU A 52 -20.58 9.77 0.28
C LEU A 52 -21.61 9.48 -0.82
N TYR A 53 -21.80 8.20 -1.19
CA TYR A 53 -22.71 7.82 -2.25
C TYR A 53 -24.15 8.12 -1.87
N THR A 54 -24.81 8.92 -2.69
CA THR A 54 -26.12 9.49 -2.41
C THR A 54 -27.06 9.21 -3.56
N VAL A 55 -28.26 8.72 -3.26
CA VAL A 55 -29.38 8.58 -4.19
C VAL A 55 -30.44 9.61 -3.82
N LEU A 56 -30.72 10.55 -4.70
CA LEU A 56 -31.68 11.62 -4.47
C LEU A 56 -32.73 11.73 -5.58
N LYS A 57 -33.88 12.32 -5.24
CA LYS A 57 -34.93 12.70 -6.19
C LYS A 57 -34.86 14.20 -6.42
N LEU A 58 -34.61 14.61 -7.66
CA LEU A 58 -34.50 16.01 -8.08
C LEU A 58 -35.77 16.43 -8.84
N VAL A 59 -36.43 17.50 -8.41
CA VAL A 59 -37.47 18.20 -9.18
C VAL A 59 -36.78 19.27 -10.02
N LEU A 60 -36.83 19.14 -11.34
CA LEU A 60 -36.10 20.02 -12.25
C LEU A 60 -36.73 21.42 -12.34
N GLU A 61 -35.87 22.42 -12.54
CA GLU A 61 -36.28 23.81 -12.80
C GLU A 61 -36.62 24.05 -14.27
N SER A 62 -37.54 24.98 -14.54
CA SER A 62 -37.95 25.36 -15.90
C SER A 62 -36.74 25.77 -16.76
N GLY A 63 -36.52 25.05 -17.86
CA GLY A 63 -35.37 25.23 -18.76
C GLY A 63 -34.30 24.13 -18.65
N TYR A 64 -34.39 23.26 -17.65
CA TYR A 64 -33.58 22.05 -17.51
C TYR A 64 -34.48 20.83 -17.70
N ASP A 65 -34.56 20.31 -18.93
CA ASP A 65 -35.38 19.13 -19.26
C ASP A 65 -34.56 17.83 -19.17
N ALA A 66 -35.18 16.77 -18.66
CA ALA A 66 -34.70 15.40 -18.90
C ALA A 66 -35.00 14.97 -20.35
N PRO A 67 -34.28 13.97 -20.91
CA PRO A 67 -34.57 13.44 -22.24
C PRO A 67 -36.04 13.07 -22.41
N LYS A 68 -36.68 13.56 -23.49
CA LYS A 68 -38.12 13.46 -23.73
C LYS A 68 -38.52 12.05 -24.19
N ASP A 69 -38.70 11.17 -23.22
CA ASP A 69 -39.30 9.84 -23.41
C ASP A 69 -40.50 9.68 -22.45
N PRO A 70 -41.74 9.55 -22.94
CA PRO A 70 -42.95 9.58 -22.11
C PRO A 70 -43.05 8.48 -21.05
N ASP A 71 -42.42 7.32 -21.29
CA ASP A 71 -42.46 6.18 -20.37
C ASP A 71 -41.44 6.29 -19.21
N LEU A 72 -40.56 7.30 -19.22
CA LEU A 72 -39.41 7.37 -18.30
C LEU A 72 -39.59 8.28 -17.06
N PHE A 73 -40.45 9.32 -17.11
CA PHE A 73 -40.53 10.33 -16.04
C PHE A 73 -41.98 10.74 -15.67
N PRO A 74 -42.75 9.90 -14.94
CA PRO A 74 -44.19 10.12 -14.73
C PRO A 74 -44.59 11.31 -13.86
N SER A 75 -43.65 12.06 -13.28
CA SER A 75 -43.93 12.99 -12.17
C SER A 75 -43.01 14.22 -12.06
N GLY A 76 -42.24 14.55 -13.11
CA GLY A 76 -41.31 15.69 -13.09
C GLY A 76 -40.14 15.54 -12.10
N ARG A 77 -39.88 14.32 -11.64
CA ARG A 77 -38.81 13.95 -10.70
C ARG A 77 -37.81 13.03 -11.38
N VAL A 78 -36.53 13.35 -11.27
CA VAL A 78 -35.40 12.55 -11.78
C VAL A 78 -34.71 11.86 -10.61
N THR A 79 -34.32 10.58 -10.77
CA THR A 79 -33.35 9.95 -9.86
C THR A 79 -31.96 10.43 -10.24
N VAL A 80 -31.27 11.05 -9.30
CA VAL A 80 -29.90 11.55 -9.42
C VAL A 80 -29.03 10.77 -8.43
N VAL A 81 -27.86 10.32 -8.87
CA VAL A 81 -26.91 9.50 -8.08
C VAL A 81 -25.49 10.01 -8.22
N GLY A 82 -24.68 9.93 -7.16
CA GLY A 82 -23.31 10.43 -7.15
C GLY A 82 -22.81 10.67 -5.73
N ARG A 83 -21.68 11.38 -5.59
CA ARG A 83 -21.05 11.63 -4.28
C ARG A 83 -21.38 13.02 -3.76
N TRP A 84 -22.06 13.11 -2.63
CA TRP A 84 -22.39 14.39 -1.98
C TRP A 84 -22.23 14.26 -0.47
N ALA A 85 -21.40 15.11 0.13
CA ALA A 85 -20.97 14.98 1.52
C ALA A 85 -22.05 15.26 2.56
N ASN A 86 -23.01 16.14 2.25
CA ASN A 86 -24.05 16.55 3.19
C ASN A 86 -25.38 16.71 2.44
N PRO A 87 -26.08 15.62 2.13
CA PRO A 87 -27.29 15.66 1.33
C PRO A 87 -28.49 16.15 2.14
N MET A 88 -29.16 17.17 1.62
CA MET A 88 -30.23 17.88 2.33
C MET A 88 -31.48 18.05 1.45
N GLU A 89 -32.62 17.62 1.98
CA GLU A 89 -33.93 17.80 1.36
C GLU A 89 -34.33 19.29 1.35
N GLY A 90 -34.92 19.73 0.25
CA GLY A 90 -35.24 21.12 -0.01
C GLY A 90 -34.07 21.96 -0.52
N ALA A 91 -32.84 21.45 -0.53
CA ALA A 91 -31.71 22.17 -1.13
C ALA A 91 -31.88 22.29 -2.65
N ARG A 92 -31.47 23.44 -3.18
CA ARG A 92 -31.37 23.67 -4.62
C ARG A 92 -29.97 23.24 -5.06
N VAL A 93 -29.85 22.48 -6.14
CA VAL A 93 -28.56 21.98 -6.64
C VAL A 93 -28.48 22.09 -8.16
N ARG A 94 -27.28 22.34 -8.66
CA ARG A 94 -26.89 22.15 -10.05
C ARG A 94 -25.92 20.98 -10.11
N VAL A 95 -26.24 20.00 -10.94
CA VAL A 95 -25.43 18.78 -11.12
C VAL A 95 -24.97 18.67 -12.57
N LEU A 96 -23.72 18.27 -12.78
CA LEU A 96 -23.10 18.02 -14.08
C LEU A 96 -22.70 16.54 -14.13
N GLY A 97 -23.00 15.88 -15.25
CA GLY A 97 -22.80 14.44 -15.36
C GLY A 97 -23.41 13.84 -16.63
N GLN A 98 -23.86 12.59 -16.52
CA GLN A 98 -24.33 11.76 -17.63
C GLN A 98 -25.53 10.89 -17.24
N TRP A 99 -26.34 10.51 -18.24
CA TRP A 99 -27.44 9.56 -18.06
C TRP A 99 -26.95 8.12 -18.14
N GLY A 100 -27.24 7.33 -17.12
CA GLY A 100 -26.94 5.90 -17.04
C GLY A 100 -28.20 5.06 -16.80
N ARG A 101 -28.08 3.72 -16.96
CA ARG A 101 -29.15 2.77 -16.68
C ARG A 101 -28.68 1.68 -15.72
N HIS A 102 -29.17 1.72 -14.48
CA HIS A 102 -28.89 0.72 -13.47
C HIS A 102 -29.68 -0.56 -13.72
N ALA A 103 -29.02 -1.72 -13.66
CA ALA A 103 -29.60 -3.01 -14.03
C ALA A 103 -30.89 -3.37 -13.25
N SER A 104 -30.99 -2.98 -11.98
CA SER A 104 -32.14 -3.22 -11.10
C SER A 104 -33.05 -2.01 -10.85
N HIS A 105 -32.60 -0.79 -11.15
CA HIS A 105 -33.26 0.45 -10.69
C HIS A 105 -33.60 1.45 -11.82
N GLY A 106 -33.41 1.06 -13.08
CA GLY A 106 -33.80 1.85 -14.24
C GLY A 106 -32.85 3.02 -14.52
N ASN A 107 -33.35 4.05 -15.19
CA ASN A 107 -32.53 5.18 -15.64
C ASN A 107 -32.27 6.16 -14.49
N GLN A 108 -31.02 6.60 -14.37
CA GLN A 108 -30.54 7.49 -13.32
C GLN A 108 -29.57 8.50 -13.94
N PHE A 109 -29.51 9.71 -13.41
CA PHE A 109 -28.50 10.69 -13.79
C PHE A 109 -27.33 10.59 -12.82
N GLU A 110 -26.17 10.15 -13.30
CA GLU A 110 -24.95 10.04 -12.51
C GLU A 110 -24.19 11.37 -12.59
N PHE A 111 -23.99 12.04 -11.46
CA PHE A 111 -23.31 13.33 -11.40
C PHE A 111 -21.84 13.19 -10.94
N GLU A 112 -20.97 13.88 -11.66
CA GLU A 112 -19.54 14.01 -11.34
C GLU A 112 -19.29 15.25 -10.48
N VAL A 113 -20.05 16.33 -10.71
CA VAL A 113 -19.97 17.59 -9.95
C VAL A 113 -21.36 17.99 -9.49
N LEU A 114 -21.48 18.36 -8.21
CA LEU A 114 -22.68 18.94 -7.62
C LEU A 114 -22.33 20.27 -6.95
N GLN A 115 -23.01 21.33 -7.37
CA GLN A 115 -22.95 22.65 -6.75
C GLN A 115 -24.28 22.88 -6.02
N THR A 116 -24.24 23.01 -4.69
CA THR A 116 -25.38 23.56 -3.93
C THR A 116 -25.61 25.00 -4.37
N LEU A 117 -26.86 25.39 -4.53
CA LEU A 117 -27.26 26.75 -4.86
C LEU A 117 -28.11 27.32 -3.74
N VAL A 118 -27.97 28.62 -3.46
CA VAL A 118 -28.89 29.31 -2.56
C VAL A 118 -30.30 29.34 -3.20
N PRO A 119 -31.38 29.03 -2.44
CA PRO A 119 -32.74 29.21 -2.93
C PRO A 119 -33.04 30.69 -3.15
N VAL A 120 -33.49 31.05 -4.35
CA VAL A 120 -33.79 32.45 -4.75
C VAL A 120 -35.28 32.77 -4.72
N ASP A 121 -36.12 31.78 -4.46
CA ASP A 121 -37.58 31.87 -4.51
C ASP A 121 -38.21 31.62 -3.13
N ALA A 122 -39.33 32.30 -2.86
CA ALA A 122 -40.02 32.16 -1.59
C ALA A 122 -40.49 30.72 -1.26
N PRO A 123 -40.96 29.89 -2.21
CA PRO A 123 -41.20 28.46 -1.97
C PRO A 123 -39.94 27.66 -1.58
N GLY A 124 -38.82 27.87 -2.27
CA GLY A 124 -37.54 27.23 -1.96
C GLY A 124 -37.03 27.56 -0.57
N LEU A 125 -36.97 28.86 -0.22
CA LEU A 125 -36.56 29.33 1.11
C LEU A 125 -37.39 28.73 2.25
N LYS A 126 -38.71 28.62 2.06
CA LYS A 126 -39.63 28.02 3.05
C LYS A 126 -39.34 26.54 3.31
N ARG A 127 -38.93 25.78 2.29
CA ARG A 127 -38.55 24.37 2.42
C ARG A 127 -37.18 24.23 3.08
N TYR A 128 -36.21 25.03 2.65
CA TYR A 128 -34.85 25.02 3.17
C TYR A 128 -34.82 25.35 4.67
N LEU A 129 -35.49 26.43 5.10
CA LEU A 129 -35.63 26.80 6.52
C LEU A 129 -36.44 25.80 7.36
N ALA A 130 -37.26 24.95 6.74
CA ALA A 130 -38.01 23.90 7.41
C ALA A 130 -37.31 22.51 7.36
N SER A 131 -36.06 22.47 6.88
CA SER A 131 -35.25 21.26 6.83
C SER A 131 -34.63 20.93 8.19
N LYS A 132 -34.00 19.74 8.30
CA LYS A 132 -33.29 19.31 9.52
C LYS A 132 -32.08 20.20 9.87
N ALA A 133 -31.61 21.04 8.95
CA ALA A 133 -30.48 21.95 9.18
C ALA A 133 -30.80 23.11 10.15
N PHE A 134 -32.08 23.40 10.41
CA PHE A 134 -32.51 24.53 11.24
C PHE A 134 -33.41 24.08 12.41
N PRO A 135 -32.83 23.65 13.55
CA PRO A 135 -33.59 23.16 14.69
C PRO A 135 -34.63 24.17 15.20
N GLY A 136 -35.86 23.71 15.42
CA GLY A 136 -36.96 24.53 15.94
C GLY A 136 -37.75 25.33 14.89
N VAL A 137 -37.37 25.30 13.61
CA VAL A 137 -38.12 25.97 12.54
C VAL A 137 -38.98 24.97 11.76
N GLY A 138 -40.27 24.92 12.08
CA GLY A 138 -41.26 24.15 11.31
C GLY A 138 -41.80 24.93 10.10
N LYS A 139 -42.46 24.22 9.16
CA LYS A 139 -43.06 24.79 7.92
C LYS A 139 -43.84 26.09 8.15
N ALA A 140 -44.73 26.12 9.15
CA ALA A 140 -45.57 27.29 9.47
C ALA A 140 -44.80 28.47 10.11
N LEU A 141 -43.56 28.26 10.56
CA LEU A 141 -42.66 29.32 11.04
C LEU A 141 -41.76 29.82 9.91
N ALA A 142 -41.19 28.91 9.11
CA ALA A 142 -40.48 29.24 7.88
C ALA A 142 -41.34 30.10 6.93
N GLU A 143 -42.63 29.78 6.79
CA GLU A 143 -43.60 30.60 6.06
C GLU A 143 -43.68 32.04 6.56
N ARG A 144 -43.67 32.27 7.87
CA ARG A 144 -43.75 33.61 8.46
C ARG A 144 -42.44 34.38 8.31
N ILE A 145 -41.31 33.70 8.50
CA ILE A 145 -39.96 34.28 8.34
C ILE A 145 -39.79 34.78 6.90
N VAL A 146 -40.03 33.92 5.90
CA VAL A 146 -39.91 34.30 4.48
C VAL A 146 -40.94 35.35 4.06
N SER A 147 -42.16 35.32 4.63
CA SER A 147 -43.17 36.36 4.35
C SER A 147 -42.85 37.72 5.02
N HIS A 148 -41.96 37.75 6.02
CA HIS A 148 -41.52 38.97 6.69
C HIS A 148 -40.23 39.54 6.08
N LEU A 149 -39.30 38.67 5.67
CA LEU A 149 -37.96 39.04 5.21
C LEU A 149 -37.79 39.05 3.68
N GLY A 150 -38.68 38.41 2.93
CA GLY A 150 -38.65 38.37 1.46
C GLY A 150 -37.68 37.32 0.89
N THR A 151 -37.22 37.53 -0.35
CA THR A 151 -36.26 36.63 -1.01
C THR A 151 -34.87 36.66 -0.38
N ASP A 152 -34.51 37.76 0.28
CA ASP A 152 -33.16 37.96 0.84
C ASP A 152 -33.06 37.42 2.29
N THR A 153 -33.99 36.56 2.68
CA THR A 153 -34.16 36.03 4.05
C THR A 153 -32.86 35.53 4.67
N LEU A 154 -32.06 34.75 3.93
CA LEU A 154 -30.83 34.16 4.47
C LEU A 154 -29.73 35.20 4.69
N GLN A 155 -29.53 36.11 3.72
CA GLN A 155 -28.57 37.19 3.82
C GLN A 155 -28.89 38.12 5.00
N ARG A 156 -30.16 38.52 5.12
CA ARG A 156 -30.62 39.39 6.21
C ARG A 156 -30.47 38.73 7.59
N ILE A 157 -30.65 37.41 7.71
CA ILE A 157 -30.40 36.69 8.98
C ILE A 157 -28.91 36.67 9.34
N ALA A 158 -28.01 36.54 8.35
CA ALA A 158 -26.57 36.59 8.59
C ALA A 158 -26.10 38.01 8.99
N GLU A 159 -26.50 39.03 8.23
CA GLU A 159 -25.99 40.40 8.33
C GLU A 159 -26.73 41.27 9.37
N GLU A 160 -28.05 41.15 9.52
CA GLU A 160 -28.87 42.02 10.38
C GLU A 160 -29.25 41.34 11.70
N GLU A 161 -28.66 41.78 12.81
CA GLU A 161 -28.90 41.21 14.14
C GLU A 161 -30.37 41.23 14.61
N ASN A 162 -31.16 42.21 14.16
CA ASN A 162 -32.53 42.43 14.61
C ASN A 162 -33.62 42.03 13.59
N CYS A 163 -33.27 41.45 12.43
CA CYS A 163 -34.26 41.15 11.38
C CYS A 163 -35.35 40.15 11.79
N LEU A 164 -35.07 39.28 12.77
CA LEU A 164 -36.01 38.28 13.28
C LEU A 164 -36.98 38.82 14.36
N VAL A 165 -36.81 40.07 14.79
CA VAL A 165 -37.60 40.68 15.87
C VAL A 165 -39.02 40.99 15.39
N GLY A 166 -40.04 40.62 16.18
CA GLY A 166 -41.46 40.87 15.88
C GLY A 166 -42.17 39.78 15.08
N ILE A 167 -41.47 38.72 14.63
CA ILE A 167 -42.08 37.59 13.92
C ILE A 167 -42.98 36.79 14.87
N LYS A 168 -44.30 36.83 14.65
CA LYS A 168 -45.31 36.21 15.52
C LYS A 168 -45.10 34.69 15.66
N GLY A 169 -44.69 34.27 16.87
CA GLY A 169 -44.48 32.87 17.23
C GLY A 169 -43.03 32.40 17.20
N LEU A 170 -42.08 33.25 16.80
CA LEU A 170 -40.66 33.00 16.97
C LEU A 170 -40.23 33.39 18.39
N LYS A 171 -39.66 32.46 19.16
CA LYS A 171 -39.12 32.74 20.49
C LYS A 171 -37.67 33.27 20.38
N PRO A 172 -37.21 34.19 21.26
CA PRO A 172 -35.85 34.73 21.19
C PRO A 172 -34.74 33.68 21.11
N GLY A 173 -34.81 32.61 21.92
CA GLY A 173 -33.83 31.52 21.87
C GLY A 173 -33.82 30.76 20.53
N VAL A 174 -34.98 30.57 19.90
CA VAL A 174 -35.08 29.94 18.56
C VAL A 174 -34.56 30.88 17.47
N ALA A 175 -34.74 32.20 17.62
CA ALA A 175 -34.16 33.19 16.72
C ALA A 175 -32.62 33.20 16.78
N ALA A 176 -32.04 33.09 17.97
CA ALA A 176 -30.59 32.99 18.16
C ALA A 176 -30.02 31.72 17.50
N THR A 177 -30.57 30.54 17.83
CA THR A 177 -30.15 29.27 17.22
C THR A 177 -30.35 29.24 15.69
N LEU A 178 -31.42 29.86 15.18
CA LEU A 178 -31.61 30.00 13.74
C LEU A 178 -30.52 30.88 13.10
N ARG A 179 -30.17 32.01 13.72
CA ARG A 179 -29.13 32.91 13.22
C ARG A 179 -27.76 32.22 13.20
N GLU A 180 -27.39 31.55 14.29
CA GLU A 180 -26.17 30.75 14.38
C GLU A 180 -26.12 29.66 13.30
N ALA A 181 -27.23 28.92 13.10
CA ALA A 181 -27.32 27.88 12.07
C ALA A 181 -27.24 28.44 10.65
N VAL A 182 -27.86 29.61 10.36
CA VAL A 182 -27.75 30.26 9.04
C VAL A 182 -26.33 30.74 8.77
N ILE A 183 -25.67 31.38 9.74
CA ILE A 183 -24.28 31.81 9.60
C ILE A 183 -23.37 30.60 9.35
N ALA A 184 -23.52 29.53 10.14
CA ALA A 184 -22.72 28.32 9.99
C ALA A 184 -22.94 27.61 8.64
N GLN A 185 -24.18 27.53 8.15
CA GLN A 185 -24.48 26.94 6.84
C GLN A 185 -23.98 27.80 5.67
N THR A 186 -24.04 29.12 5.77
CA THR A 186 -23.48 30.02 4.76
C THR A 186 -21.96 29.89 4.68
N ALA A 187 -21.25 29.96 5.82
CA ALA A 187 -19.79 29.80 5.85
C ALA A 187 -19.34 28.41 5.35
N LEU A 188 -20.07 27.35 5.70
CA LEU A 188 -19.85 26.00 5.16
C LEU A 188 -20.03 25.95 3.63
N HIS A 189 -21.05 26.62 3.10
CA HIS A 189 -21.32 26.63 1.66
C HIS A 189 -20.25 27.40 0.89
N GLU A 190 -19.84 28.57 1.38
CA GLU A 190 -18.76 29.38 0.82
C GLU A 190 -17.45 28.59 0.80
N THR A 191 -17.09 27.99 1.94
CA THR A 191 -15.92 27.14 2.10
C THR A 191 -15.90 25.98 1.09
N LEU A 192 -16.99 25.21 0.99
CA LEU A 192 -17.09 24.11 0.02
C LEU A 192 -17.04 24.62 -1.43
N SER A 193 -17.63 25.79 -1.72
CA SER A 193 -17.55 26.41 -3.05
C SER A 193 -16.14 26.87 -3.39
N PHE A 194 -15.36 27.36 -2.42
CA PHE A 194 -13.94 27.68 -2.58
C PHE A 194 -13.12 26.42 -2.86
N LEU A 195 -13.27 25.36 -2.04
CA LEU A 195 -12.56 24.10 -2.20
C LEU A 195 -12.84 23.44 -3.56
N HIS A 196 -14.09 23.48 -4.04
CA HIS A 196 -14.43 23.04 -5.40
C HIS A 196 -13.92 23.98 -6.49
N GLY A 197 -13.84 25.29 -6.21
CA GLY A 197 -13.28 26.30 -7.10
C GLY A 197 -11.79 26.09 -7.39
N VAL A 198 -11.02 25.62 -6.40
CA VAL A 198 -9.62 25.18 -6.55
C VAL A 198 -9.47 23.69 -6.95
N GLY A 199 -10.51 23.12 -7.56
CA GLY A 199 -10.44 21.82 -8.21
C GLY A 199 -10.44 20.58 -7.28
N LEU A 200 -10.81 20.71 -6.00
CA LEU A 200 -10.99 19.55 -5.10
C LEU A 200 -12.33 18.86 -5.34
N GLY A 201 -12.31 17.52 -5.46
CA GLY A 201 -13.54 16.71 -5.57
C GLY A 201 -14.29 16.58 -4.24
N PRO A 202 -15.55 16.08 -4.23
CA PRO A 202 -16.40 15.97 -3.03
C PRO A 202 -15.74 15.29 -1.82
N LEU A 203 -15.08 14.14 -2.02
CA LEU A 203 -14.35 13.44 -0.96
C LEU A 203 -13.16 14.25 -0.43
N GLN A 204 -12.45 14.96 -1.31
CA GLN A 204 -11.26 15.75 -0.98
C GLN A 204 -11.63 17.02 -0.21
N ALA A 205 -12.68 17.72 -0.64
CA ALA A 205 -13.23 18.88 0.05
C ALA A 205 -13.74 18.49 1.44
N GLN A 206 -14.46 17.36 1.57
CA GLN A 206 -14.91 16.88 2.88
C GLN A 206 -13.75 16.46 3.78
N ALA A 207 -12.74 15.74 3.28
CA ALA A 207 -11.56 15.38 4.06
C ALA A 207 -10.80 16.64 4.55
N THR A 208 -10.68 17.66 3.70
CA THR A 208 -10.06 18.96 4.03
C THR A 208 -10.83 19.66 5.14
N LEU A 209 -12.16 19.76 5.01
CA LEU A 209 -13.03 20.37 6.01
C LEU A 209 -12.99 19.62 7.36
N THR A 210 -13.03 18.28 7.34
CA THR A 210 -12.90 17.46 8.55
C THR A 210 -11.54 17.65 9.23
N ARG A 211 -10.46 17.87 8.46
CA ARG A 211 -9.09 18.00 8.98
C ARG A 211 -8.73 19.41 9.47
N LEU A 212 -9.17 20.44 8.75
CA LEU A 212 -8.81 21.85 8.97
C LEU A 212 -9.92 22.69 9.62
N GLY A 213 -11.15 22.16 9.72
CA GLY A 213 -12.28 22.81 10.36
C GLY A 213 -12.86 24.01 9.60
N PRO A 214 -13.70 24.84 10.25
CA PRO A 214 -14.42 25.95 9.59
C PRO A 214 -13.54 27.05 9.00
N GLY A 215 -12.26 27.16 9.40
CA GLY A 215 -11.32 28.15 8.89
C GLY A 215 -10.51 27.69 7.67
N CYS A 216 -10.87 26.57 7.03
CA CYS A 216 -10.00 25.93 6.04
C CYS A 216 -9.80 26.73 4.75
N GLU A 217 -10.74 27.59 4.34
CA GLU A 217 -10.48 28.54 3.24
C GLU A 217 -9.32 29.48 3.56
N THR A 218 -9.30 30.08 4.74
CA THR A 218 -8.21 30.97 5.18
C THR A 218 -6.87 30.22 5.20
N HIS A 219 -6.82 29.05 5.83
CA HIS A 219 -5.60 28.24 5.89
C HIS A 219 -5.07 27.84 4.51
N VAL A 220 -5.94 27.44 3.57
CA VAL A 220 -5.53 27.05 2.21
C VAL A 220 -5.11 28.25 1.36
N ARG A 221 -5.65 29.46 1.60
CA ARG A 221 -5.19 30.70 0.96
C ARG A 221 -3.85 31.18 1.51
N GLU A 222 -3.61 31.03 2.82
CA GLU A 222 -2.37 31.42 3.48
C GLU A 222 -1.21 30.44 3.18
N ASP A 223 -1.49 29.14 3.21
CA ASP A 223 -0.55 28.09 2.80
C ASP A 223 -1.27 26.92 2.09
N PRO A 224 -1.26 26.87 0.76
CA PRO A 224 -1.85 25.78 -0.02
C PRO A 224 -1.25 24.40 0.32
N TYR A 225 -0.03 24.35 0.85
CA TYR A 225 0.64 23.09 1.18
C TYR A 225 0.16 22.48 2.50
N CYS A 226 -0.67 23.18 3.29
CA CYS A 226 -1.40 22.56 4.41
C CYS A 226 -2.29 21.38 3.96
N LEU A 227 -2.67 21.34 2.67
CA LEU A 227 -3.39 20.22 2.07
C LEU A 227 -2.61 18.90 2.13
N MET A 228 -1.27 18.91 2.16
CA MET A 228 -0.47 17.68 2.32
C MET A 228 -0.70 16.99 3.67
N GLY A 229 -1.18 17.72 4.69
CA GLY A 229 -1.58 17.17 5.99
C GLY A 229 -3.00 16.57 6.02
N VAL A 230 -3.68 16.48 4.87
CA VAL A 230 -5.03 15.91 4.72
C VAL A 230 -4.95 14.52 4.08
N PRO A 231 -5.51 13.47 4.71
CA PRO A 231 -5.48 12.12 4.15
C PRO A 231 -5.99 12.03 2.70
N GLY A 232 -5.15 11.49 1.81
CA GLY A 232 -5.45 11.34 0.39
C GLY A 232 -5.16 12.55 -0.50
N LEU A 233 -4.64 13.66 0.06
CA LEU A 233 -4.17 14.82 -0.71
C LEU A 233 -2.63 14.89 -0.65
N GLY A 234 -1.97 14.66 -1.79
CA GLY A 234 -0.51 14.72 -1.89
C GLY A 234 0.02 16.01 -2.52
N PHE A 235 1.34 16.18 -2.49
CA PHE A 235 2.06 17.35 -3.05
C PHE A 235 1.60 17.77 -4.45
N VAL A 236 1.42 16.84 -5.39
CA VAL A 236 0.99 17.13 -6.77
C VAL A 236 -0.35 17.88 -6.84
N LEU A 237 -1.25 17.63 -5.88
CA LEU A 237 -2.51 18.35 -5.76
C LEU A 237 -2.31 19.72 -5.12
N ALA A 238 -1.56 19.80 -4.02
CA ALA A 238 -1.25 21.04 -3.34
C ALA A 238 -0.52 22.05 -4.25
N ASP A 239 0.45 21.60 -5.05
CA ASP A 239 1.18 22.44 -6.02
C ASP A 239 0.28 22.97 -7.15
N ARG A 240 -0.71 22.19 -7.58
CA ARG A 240 -1.73 22.67 -8.52
C ARG A 240 -2.60 23.76 -7.88
N VAL A 241 -3.08 23.54 -6.66
CA VAL A 241 -3.88 24.53 -5.91
C VAL A 241 -3.06 25.81 -5.67
N ALA A 242 -1.77 25.69 -5.32
CA ALA A 242 -0.85 26.81 -5.17
C ALA A 242 -0.75 27.65 -6.45
N ARG A 243 -0.59 27.02 -7.62
CA ARG A 243 -0.54 27.73 -8.91
C ARG A 243 -1.89 28.30 -9.32
N GLU A 244 -3.01 27.64 -9.02
CA GLU A 244 -4.37 28.19 -9.23
C GLU A 244 -4.65 29.41 -8.33
N LEU A 245 -4.05 29.47 -7.15
CA LEU A 245 -4.09 30.62 -6.23
C LEU A 245 -3.05 31.70 -6.55
N GLY A 246 -2.21 31.51 -7.57
CA GLY A 246 -1.24 32.51 -8.05
C GLY A 246 0.06 32.59 -7.26
N LEU A 247 0.54 31.49 -6.65
CA LEU A 247 1.90 31.44 -6.10
C LEU A 247 2.93 31.39 -7.23
N GLU A 248 4.00 32.18 -7.09
CA GLU A 248 5.11 32.29 -8.04
C GLU A 248 6.03 31.04 -8.02
N ASP A 249 6.87 30.91 -9.05
CA ASP A 249 7.71 29.73 -9.23
C ASP A 249 8.77 29.53 -8.13
N ASP A 250 9.22 30.61 -7.50
CA ASP A 250 10.22 30.66 -6.43
C ASP A 250 9.64 30.94 -5.03
N ASP A 251 8.32 30.84 -4.85
CA ASP A 251 7.67 31.07 -3.55
C ASP A 251 8.25 30.15 -2.45
N PRO A 252 8.72 30.68 -1.31
CA PRO A 252 9.33 29.86 -0.25
C PRO A 252 8.45 28.74 0.31
N ARG A 253 7.11 28.85 0.24
CA ARG A 253 6.20 27.76 0.64
C ARG A 253 6.30 26.60 -0.36
N ARG A 254 6.34 26.92 -1.65
CA ARG A 254 6.47 25.98 -2.77
C ARG A 254 7.82 25.26 -2.78
N LEU A 255 8.91 26.00 -2.59
CA LEU A 255 10.26 25.42 -2.50
C LEU A 255 10.40 24.49 -1.30
N ARG A 256 9.93 24.92 -0.11
CA ARG A 256 9.96 24.08 1.11
C ARG A 256 9.16 22.78 0.95
N ALA A 257 7.94 22.87 0.43
CA ALA A 257 7.10 21.69 0.22
C ALA A 257 7.72 20.71 -0.78
N ALA A 258 8.40 21.20 -1.83
CA ALA A 258 9.09 20.36 -2.80
C ALA A 258 10.31 19.63 -2.21
N LEU A 259 11.08 20.28 -1.32
CA LEU A 259 12.21 19.66 -0.62
C LEU A 259 11.76 18.53 0.31
N VAL A 260 10.71 18.77 1.12
CA VAL A 260 10.15 17.73 1.99
C VAL A 260 9.60 16.58 1.13
N HIS A 261 8.83 16.87 0.09
CA HIS A 261 8.25 15.83 -0.76
C HIS A 261 9.30 15.02 -1.56
N ALA A 262 10.41 15.64 -1.95
CA ALA A 262 11.53 14.94 -2.58
C ALA A 262 12.15 13.90 -1.64
N LEU A 263 12.33 14.24 -0.34
CA LEU A 263 12.82 13.31 0.67
C LEU A 263 11.80 12.25 1.07
N GLU A 264 10.52 12.58 1.18
CA GLU A 264 9.44 11.59 1.38
C GLU A 264 9.45 10.55 0.26
N ARG A 265 9.54 10.99 -0.99
CA ARG A 265 9.60 10.10 -2.14
C ARG A 265 10.88 9.26 -2.18
N ALA A 266 12.03 9.84 -1.83
CA ALA A 266 13.28 9.07 -1.72
C ALA A 266 13.18 8.02 -0.60
N SER A 267 12.49 8.32 0.49
CA SER A 267 12.19 7.34 1.55
C SER A 267 11.26 6.21 1.07
N ASP A 268 10.27 6.51 0.23
CA ASP A 268 9.42 5.48 -0.41
C ASP A 268 10.22 4.56 -1.35
N ASP A 269 11.24 5.10 -2.04
CA ASP A 269 12.18 4.33 -2.87
C ASP A 269 13.28 3.60 -2.03
N GLY A 270 13.36 3.90 -0.72
CA GLY A 270 14.15 3.17 0.28
C GLY A 270 15.40 3.87 0.81
N HIS A 271 15.61 5.14 0.48
CA HIS A 271 16.75 5.95 0.97
C HIS A 271 16.48 6.49 2.38
N THR A 272 17.51 6.65 3.24
CA THR A 272 17.38 7.34 4.54
C THR A 272 17.63 8.85 4.42
N PHE A 273 18.43 9.27 3.42
CA PHE A 273 18.75 10.66 3.10
C PHE A 273 18.90 10.86 1.58
N LEU A 274 18.94 12.12 1.13
CA LEU A 274 19.51 12.50 -0.17
C LEU A 274 20.71 13.42 0.07
N VAL A 275 21.71 13.41 -0.83
CA VAL A 275 22.76 14.43 -0.78
C VAL A 275 22.13 15.77 -1.13
N GLN A 276 22.55 16.86 -0.48
CA GLN A 276 21.97 18.20 -0.65
C GLN A 276 21.83 18.59 -2.14
N VAL A 277 22.86 18.34 -2.96
CA VAL A 277 22.82 18.63 -4.41
C VAL A 277 21.70 17.86 -5.11
N GLU A 278 21.61 16.55 -4.88
CA GLU A 278 20.58 15.67 -5.44
C GLU A 278 19.17 16.06 -4.98
N LEU A 279 19.04 16.49 -3.73
CA LEU A 279 17.79 17.00 -3.17
C LEU A 279 17.34 18.29 -3.88
N LEU A 280 18.24 19.25 -4.09
CA LEU A 280 17.92 20.50 -4.80
C LEU A 280 17.54 20.23 -6.27
N GLU A 281 18.23 19.30 -6.93
CA GLU A 281 17.92 18.88 -8.30
C GLU A 281 16.56 18.17 -8.38
N THR A 282 16.30 17.21 -7.49
CA THR A 282 15.01 16.49 -7.42
C THR A 282 13.85 17.44 -7.15
N ALA A 283 14.00 18.38 -6.21
CA ALA A 283 12.96 19.37 -5.91
C ALA A 283 12.69 20.32 -7.09
N ARG A 284 13.74 20.72 -7.83
CA ARG A 284 13.61 21.51 -9.06
C ARG A 284 12.87 20.76 -10.17
N ASP A 285 13.19 19.49 -10.39
CA ASP A 285 12.55 18.64 -11.39
C ASP A 285 11.07 18.35 -11.08
N LEU A 286 10.74 18.17 -9.79
CA LEU A 286 9.35 18.04 -9.32
C LEU A 286 8.53 19.29 -9.61
N LEU A 287 9.09 20.48 -9.35
CA LEU A 287 8.44 21.78 -9.60
C LEU A 287 8.44 22.19 -11.08
N ARG A 288 9.37 21.65 -11.88
CA ARG A 288 9.65 22.00 -13.29
C ARG A 288 10.05 23.46 -13.50
N VAL A 289 10.76 24.03 -12.53
CA VAL A 289 11.19 25.43 -12.51
C VAL A 289 12.66 25.58 -12.90
N SER A 290 13.05 26.79 -13.32
CA SER A 290 14.46 27.15 -13.58
C SER A 290 15.09 27.94 -12.42
N THR A 291 14.50 27.86 -11.23
CA THR A 291 14.95 28.58 -10.03
C THR A 291 16.39 28.19 -9.65
N PRO A 292 17.29 29.17 -9.42
CA PRO A 292 18.66 28.94 -8.95
C PRO A 292 18.72 28.18 -7.62
N ASN A 293 19.90 27.71 -7.21
CA ASN A 293 20.06 27.02 -5.93
C ASN A 293 19.74 27.91 -4.71
N GLY A 294 20.12 29.19 -4.72
CA GLY A 294 20.00 30.08 -3.55
C GLY A 294 18.62 30.07 -2.84
N PRO A 295 17.50 30.30 -3.56
CA PRO A 295 16.16 30.20 -2.95
C PRO A 295 15.82 28.83 -2.37
N PHE A 296 16.37 27.74 -2.92
CA PHE A 296 16.22 26.40 -2.33
C PHE A 296 17.13 26.18 -1.11
N GLU A 297 18.32 26.76 -1.09
CA GLU A 297 19.23 26.75 0.07
C GLU A 297 18.62 27.54 1.24
N ASP A 298 18.08 28.74 0.98
CA ASP A 298 17.32 29.54 1.95
C ASP A 298 16.08 28.78 2.49
N ALA A 299 15.40 28.03 1.63
CA ALA A 299 14.26 27.19 2.00
C ALA A 299 14.68 25.99 2.87
N LEU A 300 15.80 25.34 2.55
CA LEU A 300 16.39 24.25 3.33
C LEU A 300 16.82 24.73 4.72
N ASP A 301 17.55 25.84 4.80
CA ASP A 301 17.97 26.48 6.06
C ASP A 301 16.76 26.85 6.94
N THR A 302 15.64 27.23 6.32
CA THR A 302 14.38 27.49 7.02
C THR A 302 13.79 26.20 7.59
N LEU A 303 13.69 25.13 6.79
CA LEU A 303 13.20 23.82 7.25
C LEU A 303 14.07 23.22 8.37
N CYS A 304 15.39 23.41 8.31
CA CYS A 304 16.29 22.96 9.37
C CYS A 304 16.13 23.76 10.67
N ARG A 305 15.92 25.09 10.59
CA ARG A 305 15.59 25.92 11.77
C ARG A 305 14.22 25.57 12.37
N GLU A 306 13.27 25.17 11.55
CA GLU A 306 11.95 24.69 11.97
C GLU A 306 11.97 23.23 12.49
N GLY A 307 13.11 22.53 12.37
CA GLY A 307 13.25 21.13 12.78
C GLY A 307 12.54 20.13 11.88
N LEU A 308 12.14 20.54 10.67
CA LEU A 308 11.42 19.72 9.68
C LEU A 308 12.35 18.90 8.80
N LEU A 309 13.61 19.33 8.63
CA LEU A 309 14.69 18.59 7.96
C LEU A 309 15.97 18.63 8.82
N VAL A 310 16.86 17.64 8.63
CA VAL A 310 18.16 17.58 9.33
C VAL A 310 19.29 17.45 8.32
N VAL A 311 20.26 18.37 8.39
CA VAL A 311 21.55 18.28 7.69
C VAL A 311 22.59 17.65 8.64
N ASP A 312 23.32 16.62 8.20
CA ASP A 312 24.34 15.93 9.03
C ASP A 312 25.70 15.87 8.34
N GLU A 313 26.45 16.98 8.40
CA GLU A 313 27.80 17.13 7.85
C GLU A 313 28.85 16.20 8.49
N ARG A 314 28.53 15.49 9.59
CA ARG A 314 29.53 14.76 10.39
C ARG A 314 29.90 13.43 9.77
N VAL A 315 28.91 12.70 9.26
CA VAL A 315 29.05 11.27 8.90
C VAL A 315 29.93 11.05 7.68
N PHE A 316 29.95 12.01 6.76
CA PHE A 316 30.81 11.99 5.57
C PHE A 316 31.75 13.20 5.53
N SER A 317 32.17 13.70 6.69
CA SER A 317 33.03 14.89 6.83
C SER A 317 34.39 14.83 6.10
N GLN A 318 34.81 13.65 5.61
CA GLN A 318 35.99 13.48 4.77
C GLN A 318 35.71 13.50 3.25
N VAL A 319 34.44 13.54 2.84
CA VAL A 319 34.02 13.57 1.43
C VAL A 319 33.51 14.97 1.09
N GLU A 320 34.35 15.74 0.42
CA GLU A 320 34.04 17.13 0.05
C GLU A 320 32.75 17.23 -0.80
N GLY A 321 31.82 18.09 -0.39
CA GLY A 321 30.53 18.28 -1.06
C GLY A 321 29.46 17.22 -0.75
N PHE A 322 29.76 16.17 0.01
CA PHE A 322 28.79 15.14 0.39
C PHE A 322 28.08 15.53 1.69
N VAL A 323 26.95 16.23 1.56
CA VAL A 323 26.15 16.72 2.68
C VAL A 323 24.79 15.99 2.72
N PRO A 324 24.61 14.99 3.60
CA PRO A 324 23.33 14.31 3.77
C PRO A 324 22.23 15.21 4.33
N VAL A 325 21.03 15.12 3.74
CA VAL A 325 19.80 15.75 4.23
C VAL A 325 18.74 14.69 4.50
N TYR A 326 18.19 14.69 5.71
CA TYR A 326 17.28 13.67 6.23
C TYR A 326 15.90 14.25 6.61
N LEU A 327 14.90 13.38 6.57
CA LEU A 327 13.71 13.55 7.43
C LEU A 327 14.10 13.29 8.91
N PRO A 328 13.68 14.11 9.88
CA PRO A 328 14.15 14.03 11.27
C PRO A 328 13.97 12.66 11.95
N HIS A 329 12.90 11.94 11.60
CA HIS A 329 12.62 10.63 12.16
C HIS A 329 13.56 9.53 11.61
N LEU A 330 13.98 9.65 10.34
CA LEU A 330 14.97 8.75 9.73
C LEU A 330 16.36 9.00 10.30
N HIS A 331 16.77 10.27 10.42
CA HIS A 331 18.02 10.65 11.09
C HIS A 331 18.10 10.09 12.51
N THR A 332 17.04 10.29 13.30
CA THR A 332 16.94 9.79 14.68
C THR A 332 17.00 8.26 14.74
N SER A 333 16.33 7.58 13.80
CA SER A 333 16.31 6.12 13.73
C SER A 333 17.67 5.55 13.35
N GLU A 334 18.31 6.05 12.30
CA GLU A 334 19.62 5.61 11.82
C GLU A 334 20.71 5.83 12.88
N LEU A 335 20.81 7.05 13.43
CA LEU A 335 21.74 7.37 14.51
C LEU A 335 21.49 6.52 15.76
N GLY A 336 20.21 6.30 16.10
CA GLY A 336 19.82 5.51 17.26
C GLY A 336 20.03 4.01 17.07
N ALA A 337 19.89 3.48 15.85
CA ALA A 337 20.18 2.09 15.52
C ALA A 337 21.68 1.81 15.69
N ALA A 338 22.53 2.66 15.09
CA ALA A 338 23.99 2.58 15.23
C ALA A 338 24.43 2.65 16.71
N ARG A 339 23.90 3.63 17.47
CA ARG A 339 24.20 3.79 18.90
C ARG A 339 23.80 2.59 19.74
N ASN A 340 22.62 1.99 19.49
CA ASN A 340 22.17 0.83 20.25
C ASN A 340 22.98 -0.43 19.93
N ILE A 341 23.38 -0.65 18.67
CA ILE A 341 24.29 -1.75 18.31
C ILE A 341 25.64 -1.59 19.00
N ARG A 342 26.25 -0.40 18.98
CA ARG A 342 27.51 -0.15 19.72
C ARG A 342 27.36 -0.37 21.23
N ARG A 343 26.26 0.08 21.85
CA ARG A 343 25.96 -0.21 23.26
C ARG A 343 25.92 -1.71 23.55
N LEU A 344 25.18 -2.48 22.76
CA LEU A 344 25.09 -3.94 22.93
C LEU A 344 26.44 -4.63 22.73
N MET A 345 27.26 -4.17 21.78
CA MET A 345 28.61 -4.70 21.55
C MET A 345 29.59 -4.37 22.69
N ALA A 346 29.52 -3.16 23.25
CA ALA A 346 30.45 -2.68 24.28
C ALA A 346 30.10 -3.16 25.71
N GLU A 347 28.80 -3.22 26.05
CA GLU A 347 28.31 -3.54 27.40
C GLU A 347 27.84 -5.00 27.55
N GLY A 348 27.83 -5.77 26.46
CA GLY A 348 27.11 -7.03 26.36
C GLY A 348 27.76 -8.26 27.00
N PRO A 349 27.02 -9.39 27.04
CA PRO A 349 27.44 -10.59 27.74
C PRO A 349 28.65 -11.27 27.08
N SER A 350 29.82 -11.16 27.72
CA SER A 350 31.07 -11.78 27.29
C SER A 350 31.17 -13.28 27.60
N SER A 351 30.37 -13.80 28.54
CA SER A 351 30.27 -15.23 28.82
C SER A 351 29.41 -15.92 27.75
N ALA A 352 29.98 -16.92 27.07
CA ALA A 352 29.23 -17.77 26.15
C ALA A 352 28.08 -18.50 26.86
N LEU A 353 26.94 -18.65 26.18
CA LEU A 353 25.80 -19.41 26.71
C LEU A 353 26.04 -20.92 26.71
N ALA A 354 26.82 -21.41 25.75
CA ALA A 354 27.31 -22.80 25.72
C ALA A 354 28.70 -22.84 25.09
N ASP A 355 29.43 -23.92 25.35
CA ASP A 355 30.78 -24.18 24.84
C ASP A 355 30.81 -25.36 23.85
N THR A 356 32.02 -25.77 23.48
CA THR A 356 32.24 -26.89 22.55
C THR A 356 31.76 -28.24 23.13
N GLU A 357 31.88 -28.45 24.45
CA GLU A 357 31.46 -29.72 25.09
C GLU A 357 29.94 -29.85 25.07
N ALA A 358 29.22 -28.76 25.38
CA ALA A 358 27.77 -28.70 25.28
C ALA A 358 27.27 -28.89 23.82
N LEU A 359 28.00 -28.34 22.84
CA LEU A 359 27.69 -28.56 21.42
C LEU A 359 27.89 -30.03 21.01
N GLU A 360 28.99 -30.66 21.40
CA GLU A 360 29.26 -32.08 21.09
C GLU A 360 28.26 -33.04 21.72
N ALA A 361 27.77 -32.73 22.94
CA ALA A 361 26.67 -33.43 23.56
C ALA A 361 25.38 -33.28 22.74
N ALA A 362 25.04 -32.06 22.31
CA ALA A 362 23.82 -31.80 21.52
C ALA A 362 23.85 -32.44 20.11
N GLU A 363 25.01 -32.51 19.46
CA GLU A 363 25.18 -33.24 18.18
C GLU A 363 24.97 -34.75 18.37
N SER A 364 25.50 -35.30 19.47
CA SER A 364 25.39 -36.72 19.83
C SER A 364 23.93 -37.12 20.11
N ASP A 365 23.25 -36.36 20.96
CA ASP A 365 21.84 -36.57 21.33
C ASP A 365 20.89 -36.33 20.15
N GLY A 366 21.20 -35.35 19.30
CA GLY A 366 20.41 -35.03 18.10
C GLY A 366 20.64 -35.97 16.90
N HIS A 367 21.63 -36.86 16.99
CA HIS A 367 22.12 -37.69 15.87
C HIS A 367 22.41 -36.88 14.59
N LEU A 368 22.92 -35.65 14.76
CA LEU A 368 23.12 -34.68 13.69
C LEU A 368 24.45 -33.96 13.87
N GLU A 369 25.46 -34.43 13.14
CA GLU A 369 26.81 -33.86 13.09
C GLU A 369 26.82 -32.59 12.24
N LEU A 370 27.24 -31.46 12.82
CA LEU A 370 27.38 -30.21 12.09
C LEU A 370 28.78 -30.12 11.45
N HIS A 371 28.86 -29.54 10.26
CA HIS A 371 30.15 -29.30 9.62
C HIS A 371 30.93 -28.20 10.38
N THR A 372 32.27 -28.18 10.24
CA THR A 372 33.16 -27.28 11.02
C THR A 372 32.70 -25.82 11.02
N GLY A 373 32.33 -25.26 9.86
CA GLY A 373 31.84 -23.88 9.75
C GLY A 373 30.44 -23.64 10.35
N GLN A 374 29.62 -24.69 10.51
CA GLN A 374 28.36 -24.59 11.26
C GLN A 374 28.61 -24.67 12.77
N ARG A 375 29.57 -25.49 13.23
CA ARG A 375 30.00 -25.52 14.63
C ARG A 375 30.59 -24.18 15.05
N GLU A 376 31.49 -23.63 14.24
CA GLU A 376 32.04 -22.28 14.41
C GLU A 376 30.92 -21.23 14.48
N ALA A 377 29.96 -21.25 13.53
CA ALA A 377 28.81 -20.36 13.56
C ALA A 377 27.99 -20.47 14.86
N VAL A 378 27.62 -21.68 15.30
CA VAL A 378 26.86 -21.88 16.56
C VAL A 378 27.62 -21.28 17.75
N LEU A 379 28.93 -21.54 17.87
CA LEU A 379 29.77 -21.02 18.96
C LEU A 379 29.92 -19.49 18.90
N THR A 380 30.06 -18.90 17.71
CA THR A 380 30.06 -17.43 17.53
C THR A 380 28.73 -16.81 17.98
N LEU A 381 27.60 -17.37 17.55
CA LEU A 381 26.26 -16.86 17.86
C LEU A 381 25.91 -16.96 19.36
N LEU A 382 26.51 -17.91 20.09
CA LEU A 382 26.31 -18.09 21.53
C LEU A 382 27.31 -17.30 22.40
N SER A 383 28.36 -16.72 21.82
CA SER A 383 29.43 -16.00 22.52
C SER A 383 29.47 -14.49 22.26
N GLN A 384 29.11 -14.03 21.07
CA GLN A 384 29.20 -12.61 20.67
C GLN A 384 27.94 -11.82 21.08
N PRO A 385 28.04 -10.62 21.70
CA PRO A 385 26.88 -9.87 22.19
C PRO A 385 25.85 -9.54 21.12
N VAL A 386 26.30 -9.10 19.96
CA VAL A 386 25.53 -9.06 18.72
C VAL A 386 26.24 -9.93 17.70
N ALA A 387 25.51 -10.75 16.97
CA ALA A 387 26.08 -11.64 15.96
C ALA A 387 25.16 -11.77 14.75
N LEU A 388 25.76 -11.87 13.56
CA LEU A 388 25.08 -12.07 12.28
C LEU A 388 25.26 -13.49 11.78
N LEU A 389 24.17 -14.11 11.30
CA LEU A 389 24.19 -15.34 10.53
C LEU A 389 23.70 -15.06 9.11
N THR A 390 24.57 -15.28 8.12
CA THR A 390 24.25 -15.06 6.72
C THR A 390 24.44 -16.31 5.87
N GLY A 391 23.67 -16.41 4.78
CA GLY A 391 23.82 -17.47 3.78
C GLY A 391 22.60 -17.61 2.88
N GLY A 392 22.75 -18.35 1.78
CA GLY A 392 21.69 -18.55 0.78
C GLY A 392 20.59 -19.56 1.18
N PRO A 393 19.83 -20.11 0.21
CA PRO A 393 19.03 -21.31 0.40
C PRO A 393 19.93 -22.54 0.61
N GLY A 394 19.42 -23.61 1.25
CA GLY A 394 20.11 -24.91 1.30
C GLY A 394 21.39 -25.01 2.14
N VAL A 395 21.90 -23.89 2.69
CA VAL A 395 23.11 -23.85 3.56
C VAL A 395 22.83 -24.10 5.06
N GLY A 396 21.59 -24.43 5.42
CA GLY A 396 21.25 -24.89 6.78
C GLY A 396 21.10 -23.80 7.86
N LYS A 397 20.85 -22.53 7.51
CA LYS A 397 20.60 -21.44 8.48
C LYS A 397 19.63 -21.86 9.60
N THR A 398 18.48 -22.40 9.21
CA THR A 398 17.41 -22.88 10.10
C THR A 398 17.86 -23.97 11.08
N THR A 399 18.77 -24.86 10.65
CA THR A 399 19.38 -25.88 11.52
C THR A 399 20.22 -25.23 12.61
N ILE A 400 21.04 -24.24 12.24
CA ILE A 400 21.89 -23.50 13.19
C ILE A 400 21.04 -22.73 14.21
N ILE A 401 19.96 -22.06 13.77
CA ILE A 401 19.01 -21.40 14.69
C ILE A 401 18.47 -22.39 15.73
N ARG A 402 18.09 -23.61 15.30
CA ARG A 402 17.60 -24.65 16.21
C ARG A 402 18.67 -25.09 17.22
N PHE A 403 19.92 -25.28 16.80
CA PHE A 403 21.02 -25.61 17.72
C PHE A 403 21.30 -24.49 18.72
N VAL A 404 21.39 -23.24 18.25
CA VAL A 404 21.57 -22.05 19.11
C VAL A 404 20.44 -21.93 20.13
N ALA A 405 19.19 -22.12 19.72
CA ALA A 405 18.04 -22.07 20.63
C ALA A 405 18.05 -23.23 21.65
N ASN A 406 18.36 -24.46 21.23
CA ASN A 406 18.46 -25.61 22.12
C ASN A 406 19.57 -25.45 23.17
N LEU A 407 20.75 -24.97 22.76
CA LEU A 407 21.90 -24.81 23.65
C LEU A 407 21.71 -23.69 24.67
N ALA A 408 21.14 -22.55 24.25
CA ALA A 408 20.82 -21.45 25.15
C ALA A 408 19.72 -21.82 26.17
N GLU A 409 18.67 -22.55 25.78
CA GLU A 409 17.70 -23.07 26.75
C GLU A 409 18.31 -24.12 27.69
N GLY A 410 19.24 -24.95 27.18
CA GLY A 410 20.03 -25.88 27.99
C GLY A 410 20.90 -25.20 29.05
N SER A 411 21.34 -23.97 28.80
CA SER A 411 22.03 -23.11 29.77
C SER A 411 21.08 -22.36 30.72
N GLY A 412 19.77 -22.58 30.62
CA GLY A 412 18.73 -21.89 31.38
C GLY A 412 18.40 -20.48 30.90
N ALA A 413 18.88 -20.06 29.73
CA ALA A 413 18.64 -18.73 29.17
C ALA A 413 17.21 -18.58 28.65
N LYS A 414 16.58 -17.43 28.87
CA LYS A 414 15.27 -17.11 28.30
C LYS A 414 15.43 -16.53 26.89
N ILE A 415 14.83 -17.23 25.92
CA ILE A 415 14.91 -16.88 24.50
C ILE A 415 13.62 -16.18 24.03
N LEU A 416 13.75 -15.23 23.12
CA LEU A 416 12.65 -14.73 22.28
C LEU A 416 13.03 -14.88 20.80
N LEU A 417 12.07 -15.32 19.99
CA LEU A 417 12.22 -15.52 18.56
C LEU A 417 11.30 -14.54 17.81
N ALA A 418 11.81 -13.87 16.79
CA ALA A 418 11.01 -12.94 15.99
C ALA A 418 11.42 -12.87 14.51
N SER A 419 10.57 -12.23 13.72
CA SER A 419 10.86 -11.90 12.31
C SER A 419 10.05 -10.66 11.88
N PRO A 420 10.44 -9.91 10.82
CA PRO A 420 9.66 -8.78 10.34
C PRO A 420 8.23 -9.13 9.88
N THR A 421 7.96 -10.37 9.43
CA THR A 421 6.64 -10.79 8.93
C THR A 421 6.02 -11.96 9.69
N GLY A 422 4.68 -12.03 9.72
CA GLY A 422 3.93 -13.10 10.38
C GLY A 422 4.23 -14.49 9.79
N ARG A 423 4.38 -14.58 8.46
CA ARG A 423 4.75 -15.82 7.76
C ARG A 423 6.12 -16.34 8.19
N ALA A 424 7.14 -15.48 8.18
CA ALA A 424 8.49 -15.88 8.58
C ALA A 424 8.54 -16.23 10.07
N ALA A 425 7.83 -15.51 10.93
CA ALA A 425 7.68 -15.87 12.34
C ALA A 425 7.00 -17.24 12.54
N LYS A 426 5.93 -17.56 11.80
CA LYS A 426 5.32 -18.90 11.84
C LYS A 426 6.30 -19.99 11.42
N ARG A 427 7.01 -19.79 10.32
CA ARG A 427 8.01 -20.75 9.83
C ARG A 427 9.18 -20.94 10.80
N LEU A 428 9.67 -19.86 11.41
CA LEU A 428 10.66 -19.88 12.48
C LEU A 428 10.14 -20.68 13.68
N SER A 429 8.83 -20.57 13.99
CA SER A 429 8.19 -21.34 15.06
C SER A 429 8.16 -22.83 14.77
N GLU A 430 7.67 -23.22 13.59
CA GLU A 430 7.62 -24.61 13.12
C GLU A 430 9.02 -25.24 13.06
N ALA A 431 10.01 -24.47 12.60
CA ALA A 431 11.39 -24.92 12.46
C ALA A 431 12.11 -25.13 13.80
N THR A 432 11.81 -24.31 14.82
CA THR A 432 12.47 -24.34 16.12
C THR A 432 11.68 -25.09 17.19
N GLY A 433 10.40 -25.40 16.94
CA GLY A 433 9.48 -26.00 17.92
C GLY A 433 9.05 -25.04 19.03
N ARG A 434 9.18 -23.73 18.82
CA ARG A 434 9.02 -22.67 19.84
C ARG A 434 8.12 -21.54 19.32
N PRO A 435 7.42 -20.78 20.17
CA PRO A 435 6.65 -19.63 19.70
C PRO A 435 7.58 -18.50 19.24
N ALA A 436 7.39 -18.03 18.00
CA ALA A 436 7.99 -16.80 17.49
C ALA A 436 6.90 -15.80 17.05
N SER A 437 7.21 -14.52 17.07
CA SER A 437 6.26 -13.43 16.76
C SER A 437 6.78 -12.45 15.71
N THR A 438 5.93 -11.54 15.24
CA THR A 438 6.43 -10.39 14.47
C THR A 438 7.19 -9.45 15.40
N ILE A 439 8.20 -8.72 14.89
CA ILE A 439 8.89 -7.70 15.70
C ILE A 439 7.90 -6.67 16.27
N HIS A 440 6.86 -6.31 15.51
CA HIS A 440 5.77 -5.43 15.98
C HIS A 440 5.04 -6.00 17.20
N ARG A 441 4.66 -7.29 17.19
CA ARG A 441 4.02 -7.97 18.33
C ARG A 441 4.99 -8.15 19.49
N LEU A 442 6.27 -8.45 19.21
CA LEU A 442 7.33 -8.56 20.24
C LEU A 442 7.52 -7.26 21.01
N LEU A 443 7.46 -6.12 20.30
CA LEU A 443 7.66 -4.79 20.88
C LEU A 443 6.40 -4.17 21.51
N GLY A 444 5.26 -4.86 21.43
CA GLY A 444 3.97 -4.34 21.93
C GLY A 444 3.55 -3.07 21.18
N PHE A 445 3.43 -3.15 19.86
CA PHE A 445 2.96 -2.03 19.03
C PHE A 445 1.49 -1.66 19.34
N ASP A 446 1.23 -0.37 19.55
CA ASP A 446 -0.12 0.19 19.72
C ASP A 446 -0.57 0.92 18.45
N SER A 447 -1.67 0.46 17.85
CA SER A 447 -2.25 1.05 16.63
C SER A 447 -2.91 2.41 16.83
N THR A 448 -3.18 2.81 18.07
CA THR A 448 -3.86 4.06 18.42
C THR A 448 -2.88 5.24 18.43
N ASP A 449 -1.76 5.05 19.13
CA ASP A 449 -0.72 6.07 19.31
C ASP A 449 0.47 5.89 18.34
N GLY A 450 0.51 4.80 17.58
CA GLY A 450 1.62 4.44 16.67
C GLY A 450 2.93 4.11 17.40
N GLY A 451 2.86 3.84 18.71
CA GLY A 451 4.00 3.62 19.59
C GLY A 451 4.34 2.15 19.82
N PHE A 452 5.42 1.93 20.55
CA PHE A 452 5.82 0.60 21.05
C PHE A 452 5.90 0.62 22.57
N GLU A 453 5.29 -0.37 23.22
CA GLU A 453 5.34 -0.57 24.68
C GLU A 453 6.77 -0.85 25.19
N HIS A 454 7.57 -1.55 24.39
CA HIS A 454 8.94 -1.92 24.73
C HIS A 454 9.99 -0.93 24.20
N GLY A 455 10.96 -0.63 25.05
CA GLY A 455 12.00 0.38 24.80
C GLY A 455 12.90 0.54 26.03
N VAL A 456 13.71 1.61 26.09
CA VAL A 456 14.70 1.86 27.16
C VAL A 456 14.11 1.74 28.57
N ASN A 457 12.90 2.26 28.80
CA ASN A 457 12.25 2.24 30.13
C ASN A 457 11.58 0.90 30.47
N LYS A 458 11.38 0.03 29.47
CA LYS A 458 10.70 -1.27 29.59
C LYS A 458 11.33 -2.26 28.60
N PRO A 459 12.58 -2.70 28.83
CA PRO A 459 13.27 -3.57 27.89
C PRO A 459 12.59 -4.94 27.79
N LEU A 460 12.88 -5.63 26.69
CA LEU A 460 12.47 -7.02 26.47
C LEU A 460 13.15 -7.92 27.50
N LYS A 461 12.35 -8.71 28.22
CA LYS A 461 12.86 -9.64 29.23
C LYS A 461 13.33 -10.93 28.56
N ALA A 462 14.56 -10.94 28.07
CA ALA A 462 15.23 -12.10 27.48
C ALA A 462 16.75 -12.02 27.65
N ASP A 463 17.39 -13.18 27.70
CA ASP A 463 18.85 -13.32 27.71
C ASP A 463 19.38 -13.49 26.27
N LEU A 464 18.56 -14.02 25.37
CA LEU A 464 18.84 -14.14 23.93
C LEU A 464 17.61 -13.76 23.10
N VAL A 465 17.81 -12.91 22.09
CA VAL A 465 16.81 -12.60 21.05
C VAL A 465 17.36 -13.03 19.69
N ILE A 466 16.61 -13.86 18.97
CA ILE A 466 16.94 -14.27 17.59
C ILE A 466 15.92 -13.66 16.64
N VAL A 467 16.39 -12.97 15.61
CA VAL A 467 15.56 -12.32 14.59
C VAL A 467 15.92 -12.88 13.22
N ASP A 468 14.96 -13.50 12.53
CA ASP A 468 15.15 -14.11 11.20
C ASP A 468 14.52 -13.27 10.07
N GLU A 469 15.01 -13.47 8.84
CA GLU A 469 14.72 -12.67 7.64
C GLU A 469 14.97 -11.16 7.80
N ILE A 470 16.10 -10.78 8.42
CA ILE A 470 16.47 -9.36 8.63
C ILE A 470 16.82 -8.59 7.34
N SER A 471 16.84 -9.26 6.18
CA SER A 471 16.82 -8.60 4.87
C SER A 471 15.57 -7.73 4.68
N MET A 472 14.47 -8.04 5.38
CA MET A 472 13.24 -7.26 5.36
C MET A 472 13.19 -6.11 6.39
N LEU A 473 14.22 -5.95 7.22
CA LEU A 473 14.22 -5.01 8.34
C LEU A 473 14.63 -3.59 7.89
N ASP A 474 13.71 -2.64 7.96
CA ASP A 474 13.99 -1.21 7.74
C ASP A 474 14.66 -0.55 8.96
N VAL A 475 15.23 0.64 8.75
CA VAL A 475 16.00 1.37 9.77
C VAL A 475 15.15 1.82 10.98
N VAL A 476 13.85 2.04 10.79
CA VAL A 476 12.95 2.51 11.85
C VAL A 476 12.61 1.35 12.79
N LEU A 477 12.20 0.20 12.23
CA LEU A 477 11.93 -1.00 13.01
C LEU A 477 13.21 -1.55 13.66
N ALA A 478 14.37 -1.45 13.00
CA ALA A 478 15.67 -1.75 13.59
C ALA A 478 15.99 -0.85 14.79
N HIS A 479 15.78 0.47 14.67
CA HIS A 479 15.96 1.41 15.77
C HIS A 479 15.15 0.99 17.01
N HIS A 480 13.85 0.73 16.83
CA HIS A 480 12.95 0.37 17.92
C HIS A 480 13.31 -0.99 18.55
N LEU A 481 13.68 -1.98 17.72
CA LEU A 481 14.16 -3.27 18.20
C LEU A 481 15.42 -3.15 19.06
N PHE A 482 16.48 -2.52 18.54
CA PHE A 482 17.75 -2.41 19.27
C PHE A 482 17.64 -1.53 20.53
N LYS A 483 16.74 -0.54 20.51
CA LYS A 483 16.38 0.31 21.66
C LYS A 483 15.64 -0.43 22.78
N ALA A 484 14.98 -1.54 22.45
CA ALA A 484 14.21 -2.34 23.41
C ALA A 484 15.02 -3.45 24.09
N LEU A 485 16.29 -3.65 23.71
CA LEU A 485 17.15 -4.67 24.31
C LEU A 485 17.95 -4.11 25.49
N ASP A 486 17.91 -4.81 26.63
CA ASP A 486 18.82 -4.54 27.75
C ASP A 486 20.27 -4.83 27.31
N SER A 487 21.25 -4.14 27.89
CA SER A 487 22.65 -4.37 27.54
C SER A 487 23.10 -5.82 27.82
N LYS A 488 22.44 -6.54 28.73
CA LYS A 488 22.74 -7.95 29.03
C LYS A 488 22.13 -8.95 28.04
N THR A 489 21.24 -8.51 27.15
CA THR A 489 20.56 -9.38 26.18
C THR A 489 21.46 -9.63 24.96
N ARG A 490 21.72 -10.90 24.64
CA ARG A 490 22.41 -11.30 23.40
C ARG A 490 21.45 -11.15 22.20
N LEU A 491 21.95 -10.64 21.08
CA LEU A 491 21.17 -10.45 19.85
C LEU A 491 21.77 -11.26 18.69
N VAL A 492 20.99 -12.15 18.11
CA VAL A 492 21.33 -12.88 16.88
C VAL A 492 20.44 -12.41 15.75
N LEU A 493 21.06 -11.93 14.68
CA LEU A 493 20.40 -11.44 13.47
C LEU A 493 20.66 -12.40 12.31
N VAL A 494 19.62 -12.90 11.66
CA VAL A 494 19.71 -13.90 10.58
C VAL A 494 19.07 -13.37 9.29
N GLY A 495 19.77 -13.51 8.17
CA GLY A 495 19.28 -13.04 6.89
C GLY A 495 20.06 -13.58 5.68
N ASP A 496 19.60 -13.20 4.49
CA ASP A 496 20.29 -13.46 3.23
C ASP A 496 20.48 -12.14 2.49
N PRO A 497 21.73 -11.63 2.35
CA PRO A 497 22.00 -10.34 1.72
C PRO A 497 21.72 -10.33 0.21
N ASN A 498 21.45 -11.49 -0.40
CA ASN A 498 21.13 -11.59 -1.82
C ASN A 498 19.61 -11.58 -2.10
N GLN A 499 18.77 -11.65 -1.07
CA GLN A 499 17.33 -11.42 -1.22
C GLN A 499 17.02 -9.93 -1.45
N LEU A 500 15.80 -9.62 -1.88
CA LEU A 500 15.29 -8.26 -1.92
C LEU A 500 15.36 -7.61 -0.52
N PRO A 501 15.75 -6.33 -0.42
CA PRO A 501 15.82 -5.59 0.84
C PRO A 501 14.43 -5.25 1.40
N SER A 502 14.40 -4.51 2.51
CA SER A 502 13.19 -3.97 3.13
C SER A 502 12.38 -3.10 2.16
N VAL A 503 11.05 -3.08 2.31
CA VAL A 503 10.22 -2.09 1.59
C VAL A 503 10.39 -0.69 2.19
N GLY A 504 10.56 -0.59 3.52
CA GLY A 504 10.89 0.66 4.20
C GLY A 504 12.37 1.08 4.05
N PRO A 505 12.71 2.31 4.45
CA PRO A 505 14.00 2.93 4.18
C PRO A 505 15.19 2.29 4.92
N GLY A 506 16.37 2.42 4.29
CA GLY A 506 17.65 1.86 4.75
C GLY A 506 17.96 0.48 4.17
N ASN A 507 19.12 -0.06 4.56
CA ASN A 507 19.62 -1.36 4.12
C ASN A 507 20.29 -2.10 5.29
N VAL A 508 19.56 -2.26 6.41
CA VAL A 508 20.14 -2.64 7.71
C VAL A 508 21.03 -3.88 7.65
N LEU A 509 20.64 -4.93 6.92
CA LEU A 509 21.49 -6.13 6.74
C LEU A 509 22.79 -5.83 5.95
N GLY A 510 22.72 -5.04 4.87
CA GLY A 510 23.90 -4.64 4.12
C GLY A 510 24.82 -3.75 4.94
N ASP A 511 24.27 -2.68 5.52
CA ASP A 511 25.00 -1.70 6.32
C ASP A 511 25.73 -2.35 7.51
N LEU A 512 25.10 -3.33 8.16
CA LEU A 512 25.73 -4.11 9.25
C LEU A 512 26.89 -4.97 8.75
N LEU A 513 26.79 -5.58 7.56
CA LEU A 513 27.85 -6.39 6.96
C LEU A 513 29.02 -5.52 6.48
N ASP A 514 28.71 -4.42 5.79
CA ASP A 514 29.70 -3.51 5.19
C ASP A 514 30.47 -2.73 6.26
N SER A 515 29.85 -2.46 7.42
CA SER A 515 30.52 -1.83 8.57
C SER A 515 31.67 -2.66 9.16
N GLY A 516 31.73 -3.97 8.89
CA GLY A 516 32.65 -4.93 9.53
C GLY A 516 32.56 -5.03 11.06
N SER A 517 31.65 -4.28 11.70
CA SER A 517 31.65 -4.01 13.14
C SER A 517 30.92 -5.09 13.95
N VAL A 518 30.13 -5.95 13.30
CA VAL A 518 29.36 -7.03 13.94
C VAL A 518 29.90 -8.41 13.51
N PRO A 519 30.31 -9.28 14.46
CA PRO A 519 30.77 -10.63 14.16
C PRO A 519 29.79 -11.41 13.28
N THR A 520 30.25 -11.86 12.12
CA THR A 520 29.41 -12.48 11.09
C THR A 520 29.84 -13.91 10.78
N ALA A 521 28.95 -14.87 11.03
CA ALA A 521 29.05 -16.23 10.51
C ALA A 521 28.41 -16.30 9.12
N ARG A 522 29.22 -16.57 8.08
CA ARG A 522 28.73 -16.71 6.68
C ARG A 522 28.77 -18.17 6.23
N LEU A 523 27.60 -18.73 5.95
CA LEU A 523 27.43 -20.10 5.44
C LEU A 523 27.49 -20.13 3.91
N THR A 524 28.50 -20.80 3.36
CA THR A 524 28.72 -20.92 1.90
C THR A 524 28.52 -22.33 1.36
N GLN A 525 28.58 -23.36 2.21
CA GLN A 525 28.54 -24.76 1.80
C GLN A 525 27.11 -25.26 1.62
N ILE A 526 26.81 -25.79 0.43
CA ILE A 526 25.53 -26.45 0.13
C ILE A 526 25.61 -27.91 0.58
N TYR A 527 24.65 -28.37 1.38
CA TYR A 527 24.68 -29.72 1.95
C TYR A 527 24.09 -30.78 1.01
N ARG A 528 24.56 -32.04 1.13
CA ARG A 528 24.32 -33.13 0.17
C ARG A 528 22.84 -33.39 -0.20
N GLN A 529 21.90 -33.09 0.69
CA GLN A 529 20.45 -33.17 0.40
C GLN A 529 20.00 -32.01 -0.51
N ALA A 530 20.34 -30.77 -0.15
CA ALA A 530 20.05 -29.57 -0.93
C ALA A 530 20.83 -29.51 -2.26
N ALA A 531 22.04 -30.07 -2.31
CA ALA A 531 22.89 -30.12 -3.50
C ALA A 531 22.28 -30.93 -4.67
N LYS A 532 21.25 -31.76 -4.42
CA LYS A 532 20.49 -32.45 -5.47
C LYS A 532 19.36 -31.62 -6.07
N SER A 533 18.90 -30.57 -5.38
CA SER A 533 17.85 -29.68 -5.86
C SER A 533 18.40 -28.74 -6.94
N GLN A 534 17.78 -28.75 -8.11
CA GLN A 534 18.10 -27.81 -9.19
C GLN A 534 17.64 -26.40 -8.81
N ILE A 535 16.62 -26.24 -7.95
CA ILE A 535 16.23 -24.93 -7.39
C ILE A 535 17.43 -24.30 -6.67
N VAL A 536 18.09 -25.05 -5.78
CA VAL A 536 19.26 -24.55 -5.03
C VAL A 536 20.44 -24.29 -5.97
N GLN A 537 20.77 -25.23 -6.86
CA GLN A 537 21.85 -25.05 -7.84
C GLN A 537 21.61 -23.83 -8.76
N ASN A 538 20.38 -23.65 -9.25
CA ASN A 538 20.01 -22.54 -10.11
C ASN A 538 19.96 -21.22 -9.36
N ALA A 539 19.55 -21.19 -8.09
CA ALA A 539 19.66 -20.00 -7.26
C ALA A 539 21.13 -19.52 -7.17
N HIS A 540 22.08 -20.45 -6.94
CA HIS A 540 23.50 -20.11 -6.94
C HIS A 540 24.04 -19.69 -8.32
N ARG A 541 23.60 -20.31 -9.42
CA ARG A 541 23.92 -19.85 -10.80
C ARG A 541 23.44 -18.42 -11.04
N ILE A 542 22.18 -18.14 -10.72
CA ILE A 542 21.57 -16.80 -10.85
C ILE A 542 22.40 -15.77 -10.06
N LEU A 543 22.82 -16.07 -8.82
CA LEU A 543 23.70 -15.19 -8.04
C LEU A 543 25.06 -14.96 -8.72
N GLY A 544 25.67 -16.00 -9.28
CA GLY A 544 26.93 -15.92 -10.03
C GLY A 544 26.82 -15.14 -11.36
N GLY A 545 25.60 -14.90 -11.86
CA GLY A 545 25.37 -14.36 -13.21
C GLY A 545 25.35 -15.44 -14.30
N ASP A 546 25.35 -16.72 -13.92
CA ASP A 546 25.19 -17.85 -14.83
C ASP A 546 23.70 -18.10 -15.11
N MET A 547 23.38 -18.46 -16.35
CA MET A 547 22.04 -18.90 -16.70
C MET A 547 21.66 -20.18 -15.95
N PRO A 548 20.42 -20.27 -15.41
CA PRO A 548 19.96 -21.49 -14.75
C PRO A 548 19.86 -22.65 -15.75
N ALA A 549 20.16 -23.86 -15.29
CA ALA A 549 19.94 -25.07 -16.07
C ALA A 549 18.43 -25.35 -16.16
N THR A 550 17.88 -25.37 -17.38
CA THR A 550 16.43 -25.48 -17.64
C THR A 550 15.98 -26.84 -18.15
N ASP A 551 16.92 -27.79 -18.25
CA ASP A 551 16.84 -28.90 -19.20
C ASP A 551 16.70 -30.26 -18.49
N GLY A 552 16.34 -30.24 -17.20
CA GLY A 552 16.22 -31.45 -16.37
C GLY A 552 15.04 -32.33 -16.77
N ASP A 553 15.24 -33.64 -16.78
CA ASP A 553 14.15 -34.60 -17.01
C ASP A 553 13.29 -34.77 -15.75
N PRO A 554 11.96 -34.54 -15.81
CA PRO A 554 11.04 -34.90 -14.74
C PRO A 554 11.11 -36.38 -14.32
N ALA A 555 11.48 -37.31 -15.21
CA ALA A 555 11.66 -38.72 -14.87
C ALA A 555 12.89 -38.96 -13.97
N GLU A 556 13.86 -38.06 -13.97
CA GLU A 556 15.04 -38.07 -13.08
C GLU A 556 14.82 -37.23 -11.81
N GLY A 557 13.61 -36.68 -11.61
CA GLY A 557 13.26 -35.90 -10.43
C GLY A 557 13.66 -34.42 -10.50
N ALA A 558 13.74 -33.85 -11.71
CA ALA A 558 13.94 -32.40 -11.88
C ALA A 558 12.87 -31.57 -11.15
N ASP A 559 13.30 -30.51 -10.47
CA ASP A 559 12.49 -29.57 -9.69
C ASP A 559 12.51 -28.14 -10.27
N PHE A 560 13.12 -27.94 -11.44
CA PHE A 560 13.21 -26.63 -12.09
C PHE A 560 12.91 -26.71 -13.60
N PHE A 561 11.90 -25.97 -14.05
CA PHE A 561 11.42 -26.00 -15.45
C PHE A 561 11.33 -24.62 -16.07
N PHE A 562 11.47 -24.55 -17.40
CA PHE A 562 11.29 -23.34 -18.18
C PHE A 562 10.48 -23.60 -19.46
N PHE A 563 9.37 -22.87 -19.62
CA PHE A 563 8.51 -22.92 -20.79
C PHE A 563 8.71 -21.66 -21.65
N PRO A 564 9.41 -21.75 -22.80
CA PRO A 564 9.70 -20.59 -23.65
C PRO A 564 8.44 -19.98 -24.27
N SER A 565 8.30 -18.66 -24.17
CA SER A 565 7.29 -17.85 -24.87
C SER A 565 7.75 -16.38 -24.95
N GLU A 566 7.75 -15.77 -26.13
CA GLU A 566 8.30 -14.42 -26.31
C GLU A 566 7.26 -13.29 -26.20
N GLU A 567 5.97 -13.58 -26.46
CA GLU A 567 4.88 -12.59 -26.40
C GLU A 567 4.13 -12.65 -25.05
N ALA A 568 3.73 -11.49 -24.51
CA ALA A 568 3.12 -11.43 -23.18
C ALA A 568 1.76 -12.15 -23.09
N ALA A 569 0.87 -11.94 -24.06
CA ALA A 569 -0.42 -12.65 -24.11
C ALA A 569 -0.25 -14.17 -24.19
N ALA A 570 0.59 -14.66 -25.12
CA ALA A 570 0.90 -16.09 -25.25
C ALA A 570 1.57 -16.66 -23.99
N THR A 571 2.39 -15.86 -23.29
CA THR A 571 3.02 -16.24 -22.02
C THR A 571 1.98 -16.38 -20.90
N ALA A 572 1.00 -15.48 -20.83
CA ALA A 572 -0.11 -15.59 -19.87
C ALA A 572 -0.99 -16.81 -20.18
N ASP A 573 -1.30 -17.09 -21.45
CA ASP A 573 -2.07 -18.26 -21.85
C ASP A 573 -1.34 -19.58 -21.55
N LEU A 574 -0.02 -19.64 -21.82
CA LEU A 574 0.84 -20.78 -21.51
C LEU A 574 1.02 -20.97 -20.00
N LEU A 575 1.11 -19.88 -19.22
CA LEU A 575 1.16 -19.94 -17.76
C LEU A 575 -0.14 -20.54 -17.20
N MET A 576 -1.30 -20.12 -17.72
CA MET A 576 -2.58 -20.71 -17.32
C MET A 576 -2.64 -22.21 -17.63
N ASP A 577 -2.26 -22.64 -18.84
CA ASP A 577 -2.14 -24.05 -19.23
C ASP A 577 -1.21 -24.84 -18.29
N VAL A 578 -0.04 -24.30 -17.98
CA VAL A 578 0.92 -24.89 -17.04
C VAL A 578 0.30 -25.05 -15.65
N VAL A 579 -0.25 -23.98 -15.09
CA VAL A 579 -0.79 -23.94 -13.71
C VAL A 579 -2.00 -24.84 -13.56
N THR A 580 -3.04 -24.66 -14.39
CA THR A 580 -4.36 -25.27 -14.14
C THR A 580 -4.57 -26.62 -14.83
N ARG A 581 -3.53 -27.18 -15.47
CA ARG A 581 -3.62 -28.48 -16.16
C ARG A 581 -2.31 -29.26 -16.12
N ARG A 582 -1.20 -28.74 -16.67
CA ARG A 582 0.02 -29.56 -16.84
C ARG A 582 0.65 -30.01 -15.51
N LEU A 583 0.57 -29.19 -14.47
CA LEU A 583 1.08 -29.54 -13.14
C LEU A 583 0.25 -30.65 -12.48
N GLU A 584 -1.08 -30.60 -12.61
CA GLU A 584 -1.99 -31.64 -12.13
C GLU A 584 -1.80 -32.94 -12.94
N ASP A 585 -1.92 -32.87 -14.27
CA ASP A 585 -1.83 -34.01 -15.20
C ASP A 585 -0.54 -34.83 -15.03
N ARG A 586 0.60 -34.16 -14.76
CA ARG A 586 1.92 -34.80 -14.76
C ARG A 586 2.48 -35.11 -13.37
N PHE A 587 2.11 -34.33 -12.36
CA PHE A 587 2.71 -34.41 -11.02
C PHE A 587 1.67 -34.55 -9.89
N GLY A 588 0.37 -34.48 -10.19
CA GLY A 588 -0.70 -34.58 -9.19
C GLY A 588 -0.76 -33.37 -8.24
N ILE A 589 -0.28 -32.21 -8.67
CA ILE A 589 -0.23 -30.97 -7.88
C ILE A 589 -1.60 -30.28 -7.92
N ASP A 590 -2.22 -30.04 -6.76
CA ASP A 590 -3.42 -29.20 -6.67
C ASP A 590 -2.99 -27.72 -6.79
N TRP A 591 -3.22 -27.12 -7.95
CA TRP A 591 -2.81 -25.75 -8.21
C TRP A 591 -3.53 -24.70 -7.35
N VAL A 592 -4.70 -25.02 -6.79
CA VAL A 592 -5.43 -24.11 -5.90
C VAL A 592 -4.70 -24.01 -4.55
N GLN A 593 -4.14 -25.11 -4.04
CA GLN A 593 -3.48 -25.17 -2.73
C GLN A 593 -1.95 -25.01 -2.82
N ASP A 594 -1.29 -25.78 -3.70
CA ASP A 594 0.16 -25.97 -3.71
C ASP A 594 0.92 -24.97 -4.59
N VAL A 595 0.26 -24.34 -5.57
CA VAL A 595 0.89 -23.41 -6.52
C VAL A 595 0.71 -21.97 -6.06
N GLN A 596 1.80 -21.20 -6.11
CA GLN A 596 1.78 -19.74 -6.06
C GLN A 596 2.31 -19.19 -7.37
N VAL A 597 1.50 -18.39 -8.06
CA VAL A 597 2.02 -17.54 -9.13
C VAL A 597 2.66 -16.31 -8.49
N ILE A 598 3.90 -16.01 -8.88
CA ILE A 598 4.63 -14.82 -8.44
C ILE A 598 4.96 -14.01 -9.69
N ALA A 599 4.61 -12.73 -9.74
CA ALA A 599 4.91 -11.86 -10.89
C ALA A 599 5.69 -10.60 -10.45
N PRO A 600 6.61 -10.07 -11.28
CA PRO A 600 7.30 -8.82 -10.95
C PRO A 600 6.37 -7.61 -10.75
N MET A 601 5.35 -7.46 -11.61
CA MET A 601 4.51 -6.25 -11.68
C MET A 601 3.01 -6.54 -11.46
N TYR A 602 2.25 -5.51 -11.06
CA TYR A 602 0.80 -5.59 -10.92
C TYR A 602 0.03 -5.54 -12.25
N ARG A 603 0.46 -4.65 -13.16
CA ARG A 603 -0.18 -4.38 -14.47
C ARG A 603 0.46 -5.17 -15.61
N GLY A 604 -0.25 -5.32 -16.72
CA GLY A 604 0.15 -6.08 -17.92
C GLY A 604 -0.55 -7.44 -18.00
N GLU A 605 -0.46 -8.12 -19.15
CA GLU A 605 -1.10 -9.42 -19.36
C GLU A 605 -0.55 -10.52 -18.43
N CYS A 606 0.72 -10.42 -18.06
CA CYS A 606 1.38 -11.24 -17.04
C CYS A 606 1.49 -10.54 -15.67
N GLY A 607 0.70 -9.49 -15.44
CA GLY A 607 0.64 -8.77 -14.17
C GLY A 607 -0.22 -9.50 -13.13
N VAL A 608 0.06 -9.25 -11.84
CA VAL A 608 -0.67 -9.85 -10.71
C VAL A 608 -2.19 -9.72 -10.83
N ASP A 609 -2.70 -8.56 -11.26
CA ASP A 609 -4.15 -8.34 -11.29
C ASP A 609 -4.81 -9.18 -12.40
N ALA A 610 -4.29 -9.13 -13.63
CA ALA A 610 -4.79 -9.91 -14.76
C ALA A 610 -4.67 -11.43 -14.58
N LEU A 611 -3.58 -11.89 -13.93
CA LEU A 611 -3.39 -13.30 -13.63
C LEU A 611 -4.33 -13.78 -12.53
N ASN A 612 -4.60 -12.98 -11.50
CA ASN A 612 -5.60 -13.33 -10.49
C ASN A 612 -7.00 -13.48 -11.10
N ASP A 613 -7.43 -12.57 -11.98
CA ASP A 613 -8.75 -12.67 -12.61
C ASP A 613 -8.89 -13.94 -13.45
N ARG A 614 -7.88 -14.29 -14.25
CA ARG A 614 -7.84 -15.53 -15.03
C ARG A 614 -7.83 -16.79 -14.15
N LEU A 615 -7.05 -16.81 -13.06
CA LEU A 615 -6.99 -17.94 -12.12
C LEU A 615 -8.32 -18.12 -11.38
N ARG A 616 -8.99 -17.04 -11.00
CA ARG A 616 -10.32 -17.07 -10.37
C ARG A 616 -11.44 -17.45 -11.34
N GLU A 617 -11.29 -17.18 -12.62
CA GLU A 617 -12.19 -17.71 -13.65
C GLU A 617 -11.96 -19.22 -13.85
N ALA A 618 -10.70 -19.66 -13.89
CA ALA A 618 -10.34 -21.08 -14.01
C ALA A 618 -10.72 -21.94 -12.80
N GLN A 619 -10.68 -21.39 -11.58
CA GLN A 619 -11.22 -22.04 -10.38
C GLN A 619 -12.75 -22.28 -10.47
N GLY A 620 -13.43 -21.48 -11.29
CA GLY A 620 -14.88 -21.54 -11.50
C GLY A 620 -15.70 -20.72 -10.50
N VAL A 621 -17.00 -21.00 -10.45
CA VAL A 621 -17.97 -20.27 -9.62
C VAL A 621 -18.37 -21.14 -8.43
N GLY A 622 -17.70 -20.95 -7.30
CA GLY A 622 -17.98 -21.63 -6.04
C GLY A 622 -18.89 -20.83 -5.10
N GLY A 623 -20.05 -21.39 -4.75
CA GLY A 623 -20.88 -20.90 -3.65
C GLY A 623 -21.56 -19.54 -3.88
N ARG A 624 -21.60 -18.71 -2.83
CA ARG A 624 -22.13 -17.33 -2.88
C ARG A 624 -21.01 -16.35 -3.20
N GLU A 625 -21.35 -15.26 -3.88
CA GLU A 625 -20.43 -14.17 -4.17
C GLU A 625 -21.00 -12.81 -3.73
N VAL A 626 -20.10 -11.92 -3.34
CA VAL A 626 -20.39 -10.51 -3.00
C VAL A 626 -19.62 -9.62 -3.98
N VAL A 627 -20.29 -8.60 -4.51
CA VAL A 627 -19.72 -7.61 -5.44
C VAL A 627 -19.78 -6.24 -4.79
N ARG A 628 -18.66 -5.51 -4.78
CA ARG A 628 -18.57 -4.09 -4.38
C ARG A 628 -17.72 -3.34 -5.39
N GLY A 629 -18.35 -2.45 -6.15
CA GLY A 629 -17.72 -1.78 -7.29
C GLY A 629 -17.25 -2.81 -8.33
N GLU A 630 -15.99 -2.71 -8.73
CA GLU A 630 -15.34 -3.67 -9.64
C GLU A 630 -14.86 -4.96 -8.92
N GLN A 631 -14.76 -4.93 -7.58
CA GLN A 631 -14.26 -6.07 -6.81
C GLN A 631 -15.37 -7.09 -6.51
N ARG A 632 -14.95 -8.35 -6.43
CA ARG A 632 -15.82 -9.51 -6.19
C ARG A 632 -15.12 -10.48 -5.26
N TRP A 633 -15.86 -11.08 -4.33
CA TRP A 633 -15.38 -12.04 -3.34
C TRP A 633 -16.25 -13.31 -3.36
N ARG A 634 -15.64 -14.49 -3.51
CA ARG A 634 -16.32 -15.79 -3.62
C ARG A 634 -15.79 -16.78 -2.59
N THR A 635 -16.61 -17.74 -2.17
CA THR A 635 -16.11 -18.91 -1.42
C THR A 635 -15.07 -19.67 -2.25
N GLY A 636 -13.91 -19.94 -1.64
CA GLY A 636 -12.77 -20.59 -2.28
C GLY A 636 -11.70 -19.63 -2.84
N ASP A 637 -11.99 -18.33 -2.96
CA ASP A 637 -10.99 -17.35 -3.39
C ASP A 637 -9.82 -17.31 -2.37
N ARG A 638 -8.59 -17.42 -2.87
CA ARG A 638 -7.37 -17.10 -2.10
C ARG A 638 -7.19 -15.60 -2.03
N VAL A 639 -7.02 -15.08 -0.82
CA VAL A 639 -6.88 -13.65 -0.54
C VAL A 639 -5.63 -13.36 0.30
N ILE A 640 -5.13 -12.14 0.18
CA ILE A 640 -4.05 -11.58 0.98
C ILE A 640 -4.55 -10.29 1.64
N HIS A 641 -4.28 -10.16 2.94
CA HIS A 641 -4.58 -8.97 3.71
C HIS A 641 -3.54 -7.88 3.42
N THR A 642 -3.95 -6.60 3.33
CA THR A 642 -3.12 -5.52 2.77
C THR A 642 -2.81 -4.37 3.72
N ARG A 643 -3.30 -4.43 4.95
CA ARG A 643 -3.00 -3.50 6.06
C ARG A 643 -2.68 -4.34 7.32
N ASN A 644 -2.30 -3.71 8.43
CA ASN A 644 -2.25 -4.42 9.71
C ASN A 644 -3.55 -4.13 10.46
N ASP A 645 -4.24 -5.17 10.90
CA ASP A 645 -5.40 -5.09 11.79
C ASP A 645 -5.05 -5.83 13.08
N TYR A 646 -4.68 -5.05 14.10
CA TYR A 646 -4.19 -5.57 15.38
C TYR A 646 -5.33 -6.07 16.28
N GLU A 647 -6.55 -5.54 16.12
CA GLU A 647 -7.74 -6.03 16.84
C GLU A 647 -8.15 -7.42 16.35
N LYS A 648 -8.05 -7.65 15.05
CA LYS A 648 -8.31 -8.96 14.42
C LYS A 648 -7.07 -9.85 14.32
N GLU A 649 -5.93 -9.44 14.89
CA GLU A 649 -4.64 -10.14 14.85
C GLU A 649 -4.21 -10.66 13.45
N VAL A 650 -4.50 -9.88 12.39
CA VAL A 650 -4.16 -10.23 10.99
C VAL A 650 -3.31 -9.13 10.37
N PHE A 651 -2.22 -9.52 9.72
CA PHE A 651 -1.17 -8.58 9.31
C PHE A 651 -1.05 -8.45 7.79
N ASN A 652 -0.41 -7.36 7.38
CA ASN A 652 -0.18 -7.02 6.00
C ASN A 652 0.69 -8.08 5.32
N GLY A 653 0.12 -8.81 4.37
CA GLY A 653 0.75 -9.95 3.72
C GLY A 653 0.27 -11.31 4.23
N ASP A 654 -0.56 -11.41 5.26
CA ASP A 654 -1.16 -12.69 5.66
C ASP A 654 -2.13 -13.19 4.60
N MET A 655 -2.13 -14.50 4.38
CA MET A 655 -2.86 -15.18 3.32
C MET A 655 -3.92 -16.08 3.91
N GLY A 656 -5.11 -16.07 3.32
CA GLY A 656 -6.21 -16.94 3.72
C GLY A 656 -7.07 -17.37 2.53
N VAL A 657 -8.06 -18.21 2.82
CA VAL A 657 -9.06 -18.66 1.84
C VAL A 657 -10.43 -18.19 2.32
N ILE A 658 -11.23 -17.58 1.44
CA ILE A 658 -12.61 -17.22 1.80
C ILE A 658 -13.41 -18.51 2.03
N HIS A 659 -13.76 -18.76 3.29
CA HIS A 659 -14.47 -19.95 3.73
C HIS A 659 -15.98 -19.80 3.52
N THR A 660 -16.55 -18.66 3.91
CA THR A 660 -17.99 -18.40 3.81
C THR A 660 -18.29 -16.98 3.34
N VAL A 661 -19.30 -16.87 2.49
CA VAL A 661 -19.88 -15.60 2.01
C VAL A 661 -21.38 -15.62 2.29
N THR A 662 -21.88 -14.62 3.02
CA THR A 662 -23.29 -14.54 3.42
C THR A 662 -24.10 -13.64 2.48
N GLY A 663 -25.44 -13.69 2.56
CA GLY A 663 -26.33 -12.94 1.67
C GLY A 663 -26.42 -11.44 1.99
N ASP A 664 -26.03 -11.06 3.20
CA ASP A 664 -25.93 -9.71 3.75
C ASP A 664 -24.56 -9.04 3.53
N GLY A 665 -23.64 -9.71 2.81
CA GLY A 665 -22.38 -9.11 2.38
C GLY A 665 -21.18 -9.38 3.31
N ILE A 666 -21.31 -10.29 4.28
CA ILE A 666 -20.23 -10.66 5.19
C ILE A 666 -19.37 -11.75 4.55
N VAL A 667 -18.05 -11.58 4.65
CA VAL A 667 -17.03 -12.50 4.13
C VAL A 667 -16.19 -13.00 5.31
N THR A 668 -16.11 -14.32 5.48
CA THR A 668 -15.23 -14.96 6.46
C THR A 668 -14.02 -15.55 5.74
N VAL A 669 -12.83 -15.08 6.09
CA VAL A 669 -11.55 -15.59 5.57
C VAL A 669 -10.95 -16.52 6.63
N ARG A 670 -10.65 -17.76 6.23
CA ARG A 670 -9.83 -18.67 7.03
C ARG A 670 -8.36 -18.38 6.80
N TYR A 671 -7.71 -17.84 7.83
CA TYR A 671 -6.26 -17.76 7.94
C TYR A 671 -5.75 -19.02 8.67
N PRO A 672 -4.43 -19.31 8.66
CA PRO A 672 -3.90 -20.53 9.27
C PRO A 672 -4.13 -20.67 10.77
N GLU A 673 -4.26 -19.56 11.51
CA GLU A 673 -4.46 -19.54 12.97
C GLU A 673 -5.91 -19.27 13.40
N GLN A 674 -6.72 -18.65 12.52
CA GLN A 674 -8.05 -18.14 12.89
C GLN A 674 -8.94 -17.83 11.67
N ASP A 675 -10.26 -17.85 11.88
CA ASP A 675 -11.26 -17.37 10.92
C ASP A 675 -11.61 -15.90 11.24
N VAL A 676 -11.37 -14.98 10.29
CA VAL A 676 -11.57 -13.53 10.47
C VAL A 676 -12.72 -13.03 9.60
N VAL A 677 -13.51 -12.11 10.14
CA VAL A 677 -14.72 -11.56 9.51
C VAL A 677 -14.47 -10.16 8.91
N TYR A 678 -14.97 -9.96 7.69
CA TYR A 678 -14.91 -8.72 6.93
C TYR A 678 -16.30 -8.34 6.40
N SER A 679 -16.61 -7.05 6.45
CA SER A 679 -17.88 -6.46 6.04
C SER A 679 -17.68 -5.04 5.49
N GLY A 680 -18.69 -4.48 4.82
CA GLY A 680 -18.68 -3.05 4.49
C GLY A 680 -17.45 -2.57 3.70
N GLY A 681 -16.79 -1.52 4.20
CA GLY A 681 -15.54 -0.97 3.67
C GLY A 681 -14.29 -1.82 3.95
N GLU A 682 -14.32 -2.72 4.94
CA GLU A 682 -13.20 -3.58 5.34
C GLU A 682 -12.74 -4.52 4.22
N LEU A 683 -13.65 -4.86 3.30
CA LEU A 683 -13.35 -5.67 2.11
C LEU A 683 -12.26 -5.03 1.22
N SER A 684 -12.07 -3.71 1.29
CA SER A 684 -10.98 -3.01 0.60
C SER A 684 -9.58 -3.37 1.12
N GLN A 685 -9.49 -3.99 2.30
CA GLN A 685 -8.25 -4.45 2.91
C GLN A 685 -7.81 -5.82 2.37
N LEU A 686 -8.66 -6.52 1.61
CA LEU A 686 -8.35 -7.79 0.94
C LEU A 686 -7.94 -7.56 -0.52
N ARG A 687 -7.08 -8.43 -1.04
CA ARG A 687 -6.82 -8.59 -2.49
C ARG A 687 -6.77 -10.08 -2.87
N PRO A 688 -7.12 -10.47 -4.10
CA PRO A 688 -6.83 -11.81 -4.62
C PRO A 688 -5.33 -12.17 -4.50
N ALA A 689 -5.04 -13.46 -4.28
CA ALA A 689 -3.68 -13.93 -3.96
C ALA A 689 -3.25 -15.23 -4.67
N PHE A 690 -3.96 -15.64 -5.73
CA PHE A 690 -3.49 -16.72 -6.62
C PHE A 690 -2.22 -16.30 -7.37
N ALA A 691 -2.14 -15.03 -7.74
CA ALA A 691 -0.90 -14.34 -8.08
C ALA A 691 -0.55 -13.29 -7.02
N ILE A 692 0.74 -13.13 -6.71
CA ILE A 692 1.28 -12.08 -5.82
C ILE A 692 2.56 -11.48 -6.42
N THR A 693 3.03 -10.34 -5.91
CA THR A 693 4.35 -9.81 -6.31
C THR A 693 5.49 -10.49 -5.55
N VAL A 694 6.72 -10.41 -6.09
CA VAL A 694 7.91 -10.96 -5.39
C VAL A 694 8.08 -10.36 -4.00
N HIS A 695 7.92 -9.04 -3.83
CA HIS A 695 7.91 -8.37 -2.52
C HIS A 695 6.87 -8.97 -1.56
N ARG A 696 5.64 -9.24 -2.04
CA ARG A 696 4.58 -9.88 -1.24
C ARG A 696 4.81 -11.37 -0.94
N SER A 697 5.83 -11.97 -1.53
CA SER A 697 6.25 -13.35 -1.28
C SER A 697 7.40 -13.49 -0.27
N GLN A 698 8.08 -12.40 0.08
CA GLN A 698 9.17 -12.40 1.08
C GLN A 698 8.68 -12.97 2.43
N GLY A 699 9.54 -13.73 3.13
CA GLY A 699 9.21 -14.48 4.34
C GLY A 699 8.26 -15.68 4.15
N GLY A 700 7.55 -15.75 3.02
CA GLY A 700 6.79 -16.93 2.61
C GLY A 700 7.67 -18.01 1.97
N GLU A 701 7.11 -19.21 1.87
CA GLU A 701 7.57 -20.30 1.02
C GLU A 701 6.34 -21.07 0.53
N PHE A 702 6.45 -21.70 -0.64
CA PHE A 702 5.35 -22.37 -1.32
C PHE A 702 5.82 -23.72 -1.87
N PRO A 703 4.97 -24.75 -1.91
CA PRO A 703 5.33 -26.03 -2.53
C PRO A 703 5.81 -25.84 -3.96
N VAL A 704 5.07 -25.06 -4.76
CA VAL A 704 5.39 -24.78 -6.17
C VAL A 704 5.28 -23.30 -6.47
N VAL A 705 6.30 -22.73 -7.13
CA VAL A 705 6.30 -21.34 -7.62
C VAL A 705 6.26 -21.33 -9.14
N VAL A 706 5.35 -20.53 -9.71
CA VAL A 706 5.29 -20.27 -11.16
C VAL A 706 5.53 -18.79 -11.43
N LEU A 707 6.48 -18.48 -12.31
CA LEU A 707 6.98 -17.12 -12.56
C LEU A 707 6.86 -16.73 -14.05
N PRO A 708 6.12 -15.68 -14.43
CA PRO A 708 6.15 -15.13 -15.77
C PRO A 708 7.35 -14.20 -15.99
N LEU A 709 8.09 -14.42 -17.07
CA LEU A 709 9.25 -13.62 -17.47
C LEU A 709 9.01 -12.98 -18.85
N VAL A 710 8.52 -11.74 -18.86
CA VAL A 710 8.21 -10.99 -20.08
C VAL A 710 9.01 -9.70 -20.17
N ARG A 711 9.38 -9.30 -21.40
CA ARG A 711 10.19 -8.08 -21.64
C ARG A 711 9.51 -6.78 -21.18
N GLN A 712 8.17 -6.76 -21.12
CA GLN A 712 7.40 -5.65 -20.55
C GLN A 712 7.80 -5.34 -19.08
N HIS A 713 8.30 -6.34 -18.34
CA HIS A 713 8.70 -6.18 -16.93
C HIS A 713 10.16 -5.71 -16.76
N ALA A 714 10.87 -5.36 -17.84
CA ALA A 714 12.32 -5.11 -17.86
C ALA A 714 12.85 -4.21 -16.73
N MET A 715 12.11 -3.16 -16.34
CA MET A 715 12.49 -2.25 -15.25
C MET A 715 12.65 -2.95 -13.88
N MET A 716 11.98 -4.08 -13.66
CA MET A 716 12.04 -4.88 -12.43
C MET A 716 12.80 -6.21 -12.62
N LEU A 717 13.32 -6.52 -13.81
CA LEU A 717 14.09 -7.74 -14.04
C LEU A 717 15.52 -7.53 -13.49
N GLN A 718 15.70 -7.83 -12.21
CA GLN A 718 16.96 -7.78 -11.46
C GLN A 718 17.31 -9.16 -10.89
N ARG A 719 18.61 -9.41 -10.68
CA ARG A 719 19.15 -10.70 -10.24
C ARG A 719 18.60 -11.15 -8.88
N ASN A 720 18.63 -10.24 -7.91
CA ASN A 720 18.09 -10.41 -6.56
C ASN A 720 16.57 -10.57 -6.54
N LEU A 721 15.81 -9.93 -7.46
CA LEU A 721 14.37 -10.18 -7.61
C LEU A 721 14.08 -11.60 -8.10
N LEU A 722 14.79 -12.05 -9.16
CA LEU A 722 14.65 -13.42 -9.69
C LEU A 722 15.07 -14.47 -8.64
N TYR A 723 16.21 -14.26 -7.98
CA TYR A 723 16.71 -15.12 -6.91
C TYR A 723 15.72 -15.21 -5.73
N THR A 724 15.17 -14.07 -5.28
CA THR A 724 14.18 -14.06 -4.19
C THR A 724 12.96 -14.90 -4.56
N ALA A 725 12.44 -14.76 -5.78
CA ALA A 725 11.28 -15.51 -6.24
C ALA A 725 11.56 -17.02 -6.39
N VAL A 726 12.71 -17.40 -6.96
CA VAL A 726 13.16 -18.80 -7.09
C VAL A 726 13.31 -19.45 -5.71
N THR A 727 13.88 -18.73 -4.73
CA THR A 727 14.07 -19.24 -3.36
C THR A 727 12.79 -19.32 -2.52
N ARG A 728 11.63 -18.89 -3.03
CA ARG A 728 10.33 -19.14 -2.36
C ARG A 728 9.79 -20.54 -2.61
N ALA A 729 10.38 -21.33 -3.51
CA ALA A 729 9.90 -22.67 -3.84
C ALA A 729 10.52 -23.75 -2.95
N GLN A 730 9.69 -24.66 -2.45
CA GLN A 730 10.12 -25.81 -1.65
C GLN A 730 10.32 -27.09 -2.46
N ARG A 731 9.51 -27.30 -3.52
CA ARG A 731 9.49 -28.56 -4.29
C ARG A 731 9.62 -28.37 -5.80
N MET A 732 9.16 -27.26 -6.36
CA MET A 732 9.25 -27.01 -7.80
C MET A 732 9.23 -25.52 -8.16
N VAL A 733 10.08 -25.12 -9.11
CA VAL A 733 10.00 -23.83 -9.81
C VAL A 733 9.63 -24.04 -11.27
N VAL A 734 8.69 -23.26 -11.77
CA VAL A 734 8.38 -23.19 -13.20
C VAL A 734 8.45 -21.75 -13.70
N LEU A 735 9.41 -21.50 -14.57
CA LEU A 735 9.52 -20.24 -15.30
C LEU A 735 8.72 -20.33 -16.61
N VAL A 736 7.97 -19.29 -16.97
CA VAL A 736 7.21 -19.23 -18.24
C VAL A 736 7.50 -17.89 -18.91
N GLY A 737 8.01 -17.90 -20.15
CA GLY A 737 8.27 -16.65 -20.89
C GLY A 737 9.59 -16.63 -21.64
N SER A 738 10.15 -15.44 -21.80
CA SER A 738 11.22 -15.16 -22.77
C SER A 738 12.58 -15.55 -22.22
N ARG A 739 13.40 -16.25 -23.03
CA ARG A 739 14.81 -16.53 -22.66
C ARG A 739 15.62 -15.24 -22.55
N HIS A 740 15.26 -14.21 -23.32
CA HIS A 740 15.88 -12.89 -23.24
C HIS A 740 15.51 -12.17 -21.94
N ALA A 741 14.24 -12.24 -21.50
CA ALA A 741 13.84 -11.68 -20.20
C ALA A 741 14.54 -12.38 -19.02
N LEU A 742 14.74 -13.70 -19.10
CA LEU A 742 15.54 -14.44 -18.12
C LEU A 742 17.01 -13.98 -18.11
N ALA A 743 17.65 -13.84 -19.26
CA ALA A 743 19.03 -13.34 -19.35
C ALA A 743 19.16 -11.91 -18.79
N MET A 744 18.24 -11.01 -19.16
CA MET A 744 18.19 -9.65 -18.60
C MET A 744 18.13 -9.66 -17.07
N ALA A 745 17.30 -10.53 -16.48
CA ALA A 745 17.21 -10.63 -15.03
C ALA A 745 18.50 -11.15 -14.38
N VAL A 746 19.19 -12.11 -14.98
CA VAL A 746 20.46 -12.68 -14.48
C VAL A 746 21.63 -11.70 -14.63
N GLU A 747 21.70 -10.98 -15.75
CA GLU A 747 22.75 -10.01 -16.06
C GLU A 747 22.60 -8.71 -15.25
N ASN A 748 21.37 -8.31 -14.91
CA ASN A 748 21.11 -7.05 -14.23
C ASN A 748 21.44 -7.09 -12.73
N VAL A 749 22.67 -6.68 -12.41
CA VAL A 749 23.18 -6.51 -11.03
C VAL A 749 22.93 -5.11 -10.47
N ARG A 750 22.14 -4.25 -11.13
CA ARG A 750 21.74 -2.96 -10.55
C ARG A 750 20.76 -3.20 -9.40
N GLN A 751 21.32 -3.45 -8.22
CA GLN A 751 20.68 -3.06 -6.98
C GLN A 751 20.48 -1.54 -7.02
N VAL A 752 19.35 -1.05 -6.51
CA VAL A 752 19.18 0.38 -6.30
C VAL A 752 20.09 0.73 -5.14
N ASP A 753 21.13 1.51 -5.39
CA ASP A 753 22.03 2.00 -4.34
C ASP A 753 21.21 2.89 -3.40
N ARG A 754 20.92 2.37 -2.21
CA ARG A 754 20.17 3.08 -1.18
C ARG A 754 21.13 3.93 -0.38
N SER A 755 20.87 5.23 -0.37
CA SER A 755 21.54 6.16 0.54
C SER A 755 21.22 5.76 1.98
N SER A 756 22.23 5.26 2.68
CA SER A 756 22.22 4.92 4.11
C SER A 756 23.56 5.32 4.67
N ALA A 757 23.59 5.84 5.91
CA ALA A 757 24.84 6.19 6.59
C ALA A 757 25.06 5.30 7.83
N LEU A 758 24.29 4.23 7.97
CA LEU A 758 24.37 3.31 9.11
C LEU A 758 25.72 2.60 9.17
N SER A 759 26.32 2.25 8.02
CA SER A 759 27.63 1.60 7.94
C SER A 759 28.75 2.51 8.45
N GLU A 760 28.83 3.73 7.94
CA GLU A 760 29.81 4.76 8.30
C GLU A 760 29.65 5.17 9.75
N ARG A 761 28.40 5.38 10.20
CA ARG A 761 28.13 5.59 11.62
C ARG A 761 28.70 4.43 12.42
N LEU A 762 28.39 3.16 12.12
CA LEU A 762 28.87 2.02 12.90
C LEU A 762 30.41 1.99 13.01
N ALA A 763 31.13 2.24 11.91
CA ALA A 763 32.59 2.21 11.85
C ALA A 763 33.30 3.39 12.58
N ALA A 764 32.65 4.57 12.66
CA ALA A 764 33.29 5.84 13.03
C ALA A 764 33.88 5.94 14.45
N ASP A 765 33.50 5.07 15.40
CA ASP A 765 34.01 5.07 16.79
C ASP A 765 34.97 3.89 17.07
N SER A 766 35.78 3.50 16.08
CA SER A 766 36.89 2.55 16.31
C SER A 766 38.06 3.17 17.10
N ASP A 767 38.12 4.51 17.17
CA ASP A 767 39.10 5.32 17.91
C ASP A 767 38.37 6.49 18.61
N GLY A 768 37.96 6.35 19.88
CA GLY A 768 37.26 7.41 20.63
C GLY A 768 36.76 7.05 22.03
#